data_AF-A0A136KHM7-F1
#
_entry.id   AF-A0A136KHM7-F1
#
_cell.length_a   1.000
_cell.length_b   1.000
_cell.length_c   1.000
_cell.angle_alpha   90.00
_cell.angle_beta   90.00
_cell.angle_gamma   90.00
#
_symmetry.space_group_name_H-M   'P 1'
#
loop_
_entity.id
_entity.type
_entity.pdbx_description
1 polymer ?
#
loop_
_entity_poly.entity_id
_entity_poly.type
_entity_poly.pdbx_seq_one_letter_code
_entity_poly.pdbx_strand_id
1 'polypeptide(L)'
;MSTQRPPVLKNTSCAYKTHVKVFDGAIDDTKLISNEDDGTFSVVNDKNEELKLNKDGLSHMIFETKELILGREKHNASYDPGDRAYIDLINVDTQKWRVKEIFCQQNPGSIVGCPSQKDLAEQQTDPDFTIRNFTVDCGVDITYGWVLERQTSGGGGEPAAQACVFKPTTFIRERFAGKDYPMTTLYGPEKWGAINDKVIAAIGDLPANWVRFSKGLYSPWSSNNGVQTGETCCGAEDKQYQIQAGDKATVTLHYNADVYKVIRSCDAEGLCATEPDTLSGSNLIEDLPVACGKTYDYGWVLERRDPSQCLLDKNLCIPKIKSAGVKPNSNDSRMAIEWEYPEGCEGLREFIDQFQMQIKKKGSPEVLCSRLVPADREDVKTECSPANKKKFDPNESYEIHMTSVAAGATNCSSSEDVKTITGKVQQPTAIPTEKKTSGGSTTQSLPPILDVTNDRCVPLDNKVQTPNMLRVVVIPDGYTNLQEFKLAVGKGLEIFFNSNVKSRTNPGILPRLAFVAYNKFDTDYACKSNALGGRFLSCTNDEAIRRAMSECAGGKALIVTRKATSAGAVGDIAAVADPSTLAFTGHELGHAVPRPPLDDEYNSGFHNAGAANCAADSQCSLWKTSYPNACFAGCSKPNLFRPSEKSAMNNFGNFTPSHFNGPSLDGWEKGIPRFSATLPSFQFLHDGEDDENAPATGNKATPVYFKTHHVLINQTGINKLALSKKELLSSYPIYDMTNYEEDYYTVELLDEDQGVIFSMKVPQYDSTFDTGSSTTRILRRALDLYLPFYLETRFLRIADIDDDEVLFEQLESSNPQNSPTPFPTVVMCGNNICDAQAQETATSCPKDCTVLKNVYKQEIRRVASDVNEDTVINAVDYGICVKQLRRENVDTSCDPDFNNTVNSRDISTVLEFLGERIQ
;
A
#
# COMPACT_ATOMS: atom_id res chain seq x y z
N MET A 1 -13.88 14.45 54.87
CA MET A 1 -15.20 14.75 54.28
C MET A 1 -15.36 13.85 53.07
N SER A 2 -16.35 12.96 53.10
CA SER A 2 -16.63 12.00 52.02
C SER A 2 -17.44 12.70 50.94
N THR A 3 -16.90 12.84 49.72
CA THR A 3 -17.64 13.33 48.55
C THR A 3 -18.27 12.14 47.83
N GLN A 4 -19.59 11.98 48.03
CA GLN A 4 -20.42 11.02 47.29
C GLN A 4 -20.41 11.34 45.79
N ARG A 5 -20.31 10.29 44.96
CA ARG A 5 -20.55 10.38 43.51
C ARG A 5 -21.99 10.82 43.23
N PRO A 6 -22.23 11.65 42.20
CA PRO A 6 -23.59 11.99 41.77
C PRO A 6 -24.28 10.76 41.15
N PRO A 7 -25.63 10.68 41.21
CA PRO A 7 -26.38 9.55 40.71
C PRO A 7 -26.32 9.46 39.18
N VAL A 8 -26.29 8.23 38.67
CA VAL A 8 -26.40 7.89 37.25
C VAL A 8 -27.72 8.47 36.70
N LEU A 9 -27.63 9.35 35.70
CA LEU A 9 -28.78 9.82 34.92
C LEU A 9 -29.40 8.63 34.18
N LYS A 10 -30.68 8.37 34.45
CA LYS A 10 -31.49 7.36 33.75
C LYS A 10 -31.70 7.79 32.29
N ASN A 11 -31.68 6.82 31.37
CA ASN A 11 -32.12 6.97 29.98
C ASN A 11 -33.41 7.78 29.95
N THR A 12 -33.37 8.95 29.34
CA THR A 12 -34.51 9.84 29.21
C THR A 12 -35.04 9.65 27.79
N SER A 13 -36.05 8.79 27.62
CA SER A 13 -36.85 8.81 26.42
C SER A 13 -37.59 10.14 26.33
N CYS A 14 -37.64 10.73 25.15
CA CYS A 14 -38.39 11.96 24.91
C CYS A 14 -39.26 11.79 23.66
N ALA A 15 -40.31 12.60 23.55
CA ALA A 15 -41.27 12.49 22.47
C ALA A 15 -40.76 13.15 21.19
N TYR A 16 -40.76 12.39 20.09
CA TYR A 16 -40.70 12.87 18.71
C TYR A 16 -42.05 12.50 18.08
N LYS A 17 -42.69 13.37 17.31
CA LYS A 17 -44.03 13.14 16.73
C LYS A 17 -44.02 13.56 15.27
N THR A 18 -44.52 12.69 14.39
CA THR A 18 -44.62 13.01 12.96
C THR A 18 -45.89 12.46 12.37
N HIS A 19 -46.60 13.26 11.59
CA HIS A 19 -47.77 12.83 10.85
C HIS A 19 -47.45 12.80 9.36
N VAL A 20 -47.91 11.78 8.65
CA VAL A 20 -47.68 11.63 7.20
C VAL A 20 -49.00 11.63 6.45
N LYS A 21 -49.08 12.41 5.37
CA LYS A 21 -50.26 12.48 4.50
C LYS A 21 -49.88 12.45 3.01
N VAL A 22 -50.74 11.85 2.19
CA VAL A 22 -50.60 11.86 0.71
C VAL A 22 -51.91 12.29 0.08
N PHE A 23 -51.87 13.34 -0.75
CA PHE A 23 -53.06 13.98 -1.34
C PHE A 23 -53.15 13.80 -2.86
N ASP A 24 -54.36 13.75 -3.42
CA ASP A 24 -54.65 13.83 -4.86
C ASP A 24 -54.88 15.29 -5.28
N GLY A 25 -53.88 15.87 -5.93
CA GLY A 25 -53.92 17.13 -6.67
C GLY A 25 -53.78 18.42 -5.85
N ALA A 26 -54.22 18.46 -4.59
CA ALA A 26 -54.03 19.60 -3.69
C ALA A 26 -54.06 19.19 -2.21
N ILE A 27 -53.40 19.97 -1.33
CA ILE A 27 -53.47 19.80 0.13
C ILE A 27 -54.90 20.13 0.60
N ASP A 28 -55.74 19.10 0.69
CA ASP A 28 -57.15 19.15 1.07
C ASP A 28 -57.49 17.83 1.78
N ASP A 29 -57.89 17.88 3.05
CA ASP A 29 -58.19 16.68 3.84
C ASP A 29 -59.35 15.84 3.27
N THR A 30 -60.11 16.37 2.30
CA THR A 30 -61.12 15.61 1.55
C THR A 30 -60.56 14.84 0.34
N LYS A 31 -59.28 15.04 0.00
CA LYS A 31 -58.59 14.45 -1.17
C LYS A 31 -57.42 13.55 -0.79
N LEU A 32 -57.47 12.92 0.37
CA LEU A 32 -56.46 11.93 0.74
C LEU A 32 -56.59 10.69 -0.15
N ILE A 33 -55.46 10.18 -0.65
CA ILE A 33 -55.45 8.99 -1.50
C ILE A 33 -55.64 7.76 -0.60
N SER A 34 -56.75 7.03 -0.78
CA SER A 34 -57.03 5.80 -0.03
C SER A 34 -56.49 4.57 -0.76
N ASN A 35 -55.95 3.60 0.00
CA ASN A 35 -55.29 2.38 -0.50
C ASN A 35 -56.17 1.39 -1.29
N GLU A 36 -57.49 1.61 -1.42
CA GLU A 36 -58.38 0.57 -1.93
C GLU A 36 -58.31 0.39 -3.46
N ASP A 37 -57.78 1.37 -4.21
CA ASP A 37 -57.78 1.33 -5.67
C ASP A 37 -56.39 1.30 -6.34
N ASP A 38 -55.28 1.56 -5.61
CA ASP A 38 -53.99 1.93 -6.23
C ASP A 38 -52.71 1.33 -5.62
N GLY A 39 -52.84 0.32 -4.76
CA GLY A 39 -51.70 -0.26 -4.03
C GLY A 39 -51.42 0.45 -2.70
N THR A 40 -50.70 -0.22 -1.81
CA THR A 40 -50.37 0.33 -0.49
C THR A 40 -49.16 1.25 -0.59
N PHE A 41 -49.38 2.56 -0.50
CA PHE A 41 -48.30 3.53 -0.32
C PHE A 41 -47.59 3.27 1.01
N SER A 42 -46.25 3.32 0.97
CA SER A 42 -45.43 3.22 2.17
C SER A 42 -44.41 4.34 2.19
N VAL A 43 -44.00 4.75 3.39
CA VAL A 43 -42.94 5.73 3.60
C VAL A 43 -41.80 5.05 4.32
N VAL A 44 -40.60 5.14 3.75
CA VAL A 44 -39.40 4.53 4.33
C VAL A 44 -38.44 5.65 4.72
N ASN A 45 -37.90 5.57 5.94
CA ASN A 45 -36.85 6.50 6.37
C ASN A 45 -35.45 5.99 6.02
N ASP A 46 -34.44 6.83 6.23
CA ASP A 46 -33.03 6.50 5.97
C ASP A 46 -32.43 5.38 6.85
N LYS A 47 -33.20 4.85 7.80
CA LYS A 47 -32.90 3.65 8.61
C LYS A 47 -33.66 2.41 8.13
N ASN A 48 -34.33 2.48 6.98
CA ASN A 48 -35.18 1.44 6.41
C ASN A 48 -36.38 1.05 7.28
N GLU A 49 -36.87 1.96 8.13
CA GLU A 49 -38.13 1.76 8.84
C GLU A 49 -39.29 2.14 7.93
N GLU A 50 -40.19 1.19 7.69
CA GLU A 50 -41.33 1.35 6.80
C GLU A 50 -42.60 1.69 7.59
N LEU A 51 -43.22 2.81 7.23
CA LEU A 51 -44.57 3.20 7.62
C LEU A 51 -45.54 2.92 6.47
N LYS A 52 -46.39 1.91 6.64
CA LYS A 52 -47.52 1.69 5.75
C LYS A 52 -48.60 2.73 6.00
N LEU A 53 -49.09 3.38 4.95
CA LEU A 53 -50.22 4.30 5.07
C LEU A 53 -51.51 3.50 5.20
N ASN A 54 -52.43 3.91 6.07
CA ASN A 54 -53.70 3.21 6.29
C ASN A 54 -54.81 3.75 5.36
N LYS A 55 -56.01 3.17 5.47
CA LYS A 55 -57.22 3.65 4.78
C LYS A 55 -57.40 5.15 5.05
N ASP A 56 -57.73 5.89 3.99
CA ASP A 56 -57.86 7.36 3.94
C ASP A 56 -56.54 8.16 3.85
N GLY A 57 -55.42 7.58 3.38
CA GLY A 57 -54.16 8.31 3.11
C GLY A 57 -53.51 8.96 4.33
N LEU A 58 -54.06 8.67 5.52
CA LEU A 58 -53.66 9.13 6.83
C LEU A 58 -53.00 7.96 7.55
N SER A 59 -51.74 8.12 7.93
CA SER A 59 -51.12 7.24 8.92
C SER A 59 -50.89 8.03 10.22
N HIS A 60 -51.63 7.66 11.26
CA HIS A 60 -51.38 8.09 12.63
C HIS A 60 -50.25 7.25 13.21
N MET A 61 -49.01 7.45 12.75
CA MET A 61 -47.89 7.12 13.62
C MET A 61 -47.61 8.35 14.48
N ILE A 62 -48.21 8.40 15.67
CA ILE A 62 -47.48 9.07 16.74
C ILE A 62 -46.26 8.18 16.96
N PHE A 63 -45.05 8.69 16.80
CA PHE A 63 -43.88 8.12 17.48
C PHE A 63 -44.08 8.34 19.00
N GLU A 64 -45.20 7.89 19.56
CA GLU A 64 -45.37 7.57 20.96
C GLU A 64 -44.62 6.27 21.14
N THR A 65 -43.30 6.39 21.02
CA THR A 65 -42.33 5.59 21.69
C THR A 65 -42.84 4.24 22.21
N LYS A 66 -42.65 3.17 21.42
CA LYS A 66 -41.50 2.37 21.83
C LYS A 66 -40.29 3.25 21.55
N GLU A 67 -39.84 3.86 22.64
CA GLU A 67 -38.87 4.92 22.82
C GLU A 67 -37.95 5.15 21.62
N LEU A 68 -37.93 6.40 21.11
CA LEU A 68 -36.73 6.89 20.46
C LEU A 68 -35.68 6.87 21.59
N ILE A 69 -34.93 5.78 21.66
CA ILE A 69 -33.92 5.57 22.70
C ILE A 69 -32.80 6.55 22.37
N LEU A 70 -32.89 7.73 22.96
CA LEU A 70 -31.77 8.66 22.99
C LEU A 70 -30.84 8.22 24.12
N GLY A 71 -29.90 7.34 23.77
CA GLY A 71 -28.99 6.73 24.73
C GLY A 71 -27.94 5.83 24.08
N ARG A 72 -26.76 5.76 24.70
CA ARG A 72 -25.55 5.04 24.23
C ARG A 72 -25.64 3.51 24.18
N GLU A 73 -26.83 2.92 24.11
CA GLU A 73 -26.99 1.46 24.00
C GLU A 73 -27.26 1.02 22.56
N LYS A 74 -26.41 0.12 22.07
CA LYS A 74 -26.34 -0.38 20.69
C LYS A 74 -27.64 -1.07 20.24
N HIS A 75 -28.49 -0.34 19.52
CA HIS A 75 -29.37 -0.89 18.48
C HIS A 75 -29.25 -0.03 17.22
N ASN A 76 -29.05 -0.64 16.04
CA ASN A 76 -28.76 0.02 14.75
C ASN A 76 -29.96 0.79 14.14
N ALA A 77 -30.85 1.39 14.95
CA ALA A 77 -32.09 2.02 14.50
C ALA A 77 -32.41 3.38 15.16
N SER A 78 -31.53 3.94 16.01
CA SER A 78 -31.82 5.20 16.72
C SER A 78 -31.16 6.42 16.07
N TYR A 79 -31.88 7.54 16.02
CA TYR A 79 -31.32 8.87 15.74
C TYR A 79 -30.74 9.50 17.00
N ASP A 80 -29.68 10.30 16.88
CA ASP A 80 -29.21 11.21 17.91
C ASP A 80 -29.94 12.58 17.81
N PRO A 81 -30.09 13.34 18.91
CA PRO A 81 -30.74 14.65 18.88
C PRO A 81 -30.01 15.64 17.96
N GLY A 82 -30.75 16.21 17.01
CA GLY A 82 -30.23 17.12 15.98
C GLY A 82 -29.83 16.43 14.68
N ASP A 83 -29.95 15.09 14.58
CA ASP A 83 -29.67 14.35 13.35
C ASP A 83 -30.53 14.84 12.17
N ARG A 84 -29.98 14.66 10.96
CA ARG A 84 -30.67 14.93 9.70
C ARG A 84 -31.18 13.63 9.11
N ALA A 85 -32.49 13.55 8.89
CA ALA A 85 -33.14 12.40 8.25
C ALA A 85 -33.68 12.75 6.86
N TYR A 86 -33.88 11.71 6.04
CA TYR A 86 -34.73 11.76 4.85
C TYR A 86 -35.74 10.63 4.85
N ILE A 87 -36.77 10.78 4.02
CA ILE A 87 -37.87 9.84 3.84
C ILE A 87 -38.22 9.72 2.36
N ASP A 88 -38.59 8.52 1.96
CA ASP A 88 -38.99 8.17 0.60
C ASP A 88 -40.42 7.64 0.57
N LEU A 89 -41.25 8.14 -0.34
CA LEU A 89 -42.55 7.57 -0.68
C LEU A 89 -42.35 6.46 -1.71
N ILE A 90 -42.58 5.22 -1.29
CA ILE A 90 -42.39 4.02 -2.12
C ILE A 90 -43.75 3.39 -2.48
N ASN A 91 -43.71 2.42 -3.40
CA ASN A 91 -44.89 1.73 -3.96
C ASN A 91 -45.83 2.67 -4.72
N VAL A 92 -45.31 3.75 -5.31
CA VAL A 92 -46.09 4.65 -6.17
C VAL A 92 -46.10 4.12 -7.60
N ASP A 93 -47.27 3.91 -8.18
CA ASP A 93 -47.40 3.69 -9.62
C ASP A 93 -47.05 4.98 -10.38
N THR A 94 -45.80 5.07 -10.82
CA THR A 94 -45.25 6.25 -11.52
C THR A 94 -45.83 6.44 -12.93
N GLN A 95 -46.54 5.45 -13.50
CA GLN A 95 -47.29 5.63 -14.74
C GLN A 95 -48.62 6.33 -14.50
N LYS A 96 -49.16 6.22 -13.28
CA LYS A 96 -50.41 6.84 -12.88
C LYS A 96 -50.19 8.16 -12.15
N TRP A 97 -49.13 8.28 -11.37
CA TRP A 97 -48.90 9.39 -10.44
C TRP A 97 -47.55 10.05 -10.68
N ARG A 98 -47.51 11.38 -10.54
CA ARG A 98 -46.27 12.13 -10.33
C ARG A 98 -46.40 13.06 -9.14
N VAL A 99 -45.28 13.38 -8.50
CA VAL A 99 -45.28 14.36 -7.41
C VAL A 99 -45.51 15.75 -8.01
N LYS A 100 -46.52 16.43 -7.49
CA LYS A 100 -46.83 17.82 -7.82
C LYS A 100 -46.20 18.77 -6.81
N GLU A 101 -46.23 18.40 -5.53
CA GLU A 101 -45.74 19.22 -4.43
C GLU A 101 -45.35 18.33 -3.24
N ILE A 102 -44.35 18.75 -2.47
CA ILE A 102 -44.03 18.20 -1.15
C ILE A 102 -44.24 19.26 -0.08
N PHE A 103 -44.60 18.87 1.15
CA PHE A 103 -44.79 19.83 2.24
C PHE A 103 -44.28 19.29 3.59
N CYS A 104 -43.94 20.22 4.48
CA CYS A 104 -43.69 19.96 5.90
C CYS A 104 -44.21 21.13 6.74
N GLN A 105 -45.03 20.83 7.73
CA GLN A 105 -45.67 21.77 8.64
C GLN A 105 -45.27 21.49 10.08
N GLN A 106 -44.82 22.54 10.76
CA GLN A 106 -44.45 22.48 12.18
C GLN A 106 -45.70 22.73 13.04
N ASN A 107 -46.03 21.81 13.97
CA ASN A 107 -47.15 22.02 14.89
C ASN A 107 -46.80 23.10 15.94
N PRO A 108 -47.78 23.93 16.40
CA PRO A 108 -47.52 24.98 17.37
C PRO A 108 -46.89 24.45 18.67
N GLY A 109 -45.78 25.06 19.10
CA GLY A 109 -45.05 24.65 20.30
C GLY A 109 -43.99 23.57 20.08
N SER A 110 -43.81 23.12 18.84
CA SER A 110 -42.78 22.15 18.48
C SER A 110 -41.39 22.77 18.29
N ILE A 111 -40.36 21.99 18.58
CA ILE A 111 -38.98 22.25 18.11
C ILE A 111 -38.90 22.06 16.59
N VAL A 112 -38.01 22.81 15.92
CA VAL A 112 -37.90 22.86 14.46
C VAL A 112 -37.43 21.52 13.91
N GLY A 113 -38.39 20.74 13.39
CA GLY A 113 -38.16 19.45 12.74
C GLY A 113 -38.24 19.50 11.21
N CYS A 114 -38.98 20.46 10.66
CA CYS A 114 -39.09 20.60 9.20
C CYS A 114 -37.80 21.15 8.57
N PRO A 115 -37.51 20.77 7.30
CA PRO A 115 -36.47 21.44 6.51
C PRO A 115 -36.72 22.94 6.44
N SER A 116 -35.66 23.73 6.19
CA SER A 116 -35.86 25.17 6.03
C SER A 116 -36.77 25.46 4.83
N GLN A 117 -37.48 26.60 4.85
CA GLN A 117 -38.33 27.00 3.72
C GLN A 117 -37.54 27.10 2.40
N LYS A 118 -36.24 27.43 2.50
CA LYS A 118 -35.32 27.42 1.36
C LYS A 118 -35.07 25.99 0.85
N ASP A 119 -34.75 25.05 1.75
CA ASP A 119 -34.49 23.65 1.38
C ASP A 119 -35.73 22.98 0.81
N LEU A 120 -36.91 23.30 1.34
CA LEU A 120 -38.18 22.78 0.85
C LEU A 120 -38.53 23.36 -0.53
N ALA A 121 -38.30 24.67 -0.74
CA ALA A 121 -38.49 25.30 -2.04
C ALA A 121 -37.52 24.76 -3.10
N GLU A 122 -36.27 24.49 -2.74
CA GLU A 122 -35.30 23.84 -3.64
C GLU A 122 -35.77 22.44 -4.04
N GLN A 123 -36.22 21.63 -3.07
CA GLN A 123 -36.76 20.29 -3.33
C GLN A 123 -38.10 20.31 -4.11
N GLN A 124 -38.85 21.41 -4.08
CA GLN A 124 -40.07 21.58 -4.88
C GLN A 124 -39.79 21.95 -6.36
N THR A 125 -38.57 22.37 -6.72
CA THR A 125 -38.23 22.70 -8.12
C THR A 125 -38.10 21.47 -9.02
N ASP A 126 -37.78 20.31 -8.42
CA ASP A 126 -37.78 18.99 -9.06
C ASP A 126 -38.33 17.98 -8.04
N PRO A 127 -39.66 18.00 -7.82
CA PRO A 127 -40.26 17.24 -6.74
C PRO A 127 -40.19 15.75 -7.08
N ASP A 128 -39.37 15.04 -6.32
CA ASP A 128 -39.26 13.58 -6.36
C ASP A 128 -39.97 12.97 -5.14
N PHE A 129 -39.97 11.65 -5.04
CA PHE A 129 -40.57 10.91 -3.93
C PHE A 129 -39.79 11.02 -2.62
N THR A 130 -38.73 11.83 -2.55
CA THR A 130 -37.91 12.04 -1.34
C THR A 130 -38.12 13.40 -0.70
N ILE A 131 -38.25 13.47 0.62
CA ILE A 131 -38.11 14.72 1.40
C ILE A 131 -36.87 14.59 2.30
N ARG A 132 -35.97 15.57 2.24
CA ARG A 132 -34.64 15.54 2.91
C ARG A 132 -34.53 16.61 3.99
N ASN A 133 -33.58 16.41 4.90
CA ASN A 133 -33.11 17.36 5.93
C ASN A 133 -34.07 17.60 7.11
N PHE A 134 -34.87 16.60 7.50
CA PHE A 134 -35.63 16.66 8.75
C PHE A 134 -34.69 16.72 9.95
N THR A 135 -34.95 17.59 10.92
CA THR A 135 -34.24 17.55 12.21
C THR A 135 -34.93 16.54 13.13
N VAL A 136 -34.20 15.55 13.62
CA VAL A 136 -34.70 14.59 14.62
C VAL A 136 -34.27 15.03 16.01
N ASP A 137 -35.19 15.56 16.82
CA ASP A 137 -34.87 16.05 18.17
C ASP A 137 -36.06 15.88 19.13
N CYS A 138 -35.79 15.90 20.44
CA CYS A 138 -36.82 15.89 21.46
C CYS A 138 -37.80 17.04 21.27
N GLY A 139 -39.10 16.77 21.36
CA GLY A 139 -40.13 17.80 21.26
C GLY A 139 -40.42 18.26 19.83
N VAL A 140 -39.88 17.58 18.81
CA VAL A 140 -40.34 17.75 17.43
C VAL A 140 -41.71 17.11 17.26
N ASP A 141 -42.61 17.86 16.61
CA ASP A 141 -43.98 17.55 16.27
C ASP A 141 -44.28 18.22 14.90
N ILE A 142 -44.28 17.41 13.84
CA ILE A 142 -44.41 17.84 12.45
C ILE A 142 -45.46 17.05 11.70
N THR A 143 -46.00 17.62 10.63
CA THR A 143 -46.80 16.92 9.61
C THR A 143 -46.15 17.12 8.25
N TYR A 144 -45.82 16.05 7.53
CA TYR A 144 -45.19 16.11 6.20
C TYR A 144 -45.92 15.23 5.20
N GLY A 145 -45.60 15.40 3.91
CA GLY A 145 -46.21 14.57 2.88
C GLY A 145 -46.04 15.04 1.46
N TRP A 146 -46.80 14.38 0.58
CA TRP A 146 -46.78 14.59 -0.87
C TRP A 146 -48.18 14.94 -1.40
N VAL A 147 -48.22 15.78 -2.42
CA VAL A 147 -49.37 15.99 -3.30
C VAL A 147 -49.04 15.33 -4.62
N LEU A 148 -49.78 14.29 -4.99
CA LEU A 148 -49.62 13.59 -6.25
C LEU A 148 -50.63 14.10 -7.26
N GLU A 149 -50.30 14.06 -8.55
CA GLU A 149 -51.28 14.33 -9.60
C GLU A 149 -51.35 13.17 -10.60
N ARG A 150 -52.56 12.86 -11.05
CA ARG A 150 -52.79 11.80 -12.04
C ARG A 150 -52.21 12.21 -13.39
N GLN A 151 -51.40 11.34 -13.96
CA GLN A 151 -50.96 11.46 -15.34
C GLN A 151 -52.16 11.13 -16.24
N THR A 152 -52.66 12.13 -16.98
CA THR A 152 -53.69 11.89 -17.99
C THR A 152 -53.02 11.19 -19.17
N SER A 153 -53.30 9.90 -19.33
CA SER A 153 -52.88 9.12 -20.49
C SER A 153 -53.51 9.72 -21.74
N GLY A 154 -52.76 10.60 -22.41
CA GLY A 154 -53.10 11.12 -23.72
C GLY A 154 -53.19 9.96 -24.71
N GLY A 155 -54.41 9.61 -25.11
CA GLY A 155 -54.66 8.65 -26.18
C GLY A 155 -54.10 9.16 -27.51
N GLY A 156 -53.21 8.39 -28.12
CA GLY A 156 -52.64 8.72 -29.42
C GLY A 156 -51.71 7.63 -29.95
N GLY A 157 -52.27 6.73 -30.76
CA GLY A 157 -51.55 5.91 -31.74
C GLY A 157 -50.76 4.73 -31.16
N GLU A 158 -51.08 3.53 -31.65
CA GLU A 158 -50.17 2.38 -31.58
C GLU A 158 -48.80 2.82 -32.14
N PRO A 159 -47.74 2.87 -31.31
CA PRO A 159 -46.46 3.38 -31.75
C PRO A 159 -45.84 2.35 -32.69
N ALA A 160 -45.49 2.80 -33.90
CA ALA A 160 -44.56 2.07 -34.75
C ALA A 160 -43.32 1.70 -33.90
N ALA A 161 -42.89 0.44 -33.97
CA ALA A 161 -41.76 -0.11 -33.23
C ALA A 161 -40.60 0.90 -33.19
N GLN A 162 -40.45 1.56 -32.04
CA GLN A 162 -39.48 2.62 -31.88
C GLN A 162 -38.14 1.93 -31.60
N ALA A 163 -37.21 2.01 -32.55
CA ALA A 163 -35.85 1.51 -32.37
C ALA A 163 -35.20 2.25 -31.19
N CYS A 164 -35.19 1.62 -30.02
CA CYS A 164 -34.68 2.19 -28.80
C CYS A 164 -33.69 1.19 -28.18
N VAL A 165 -32.62 1.72 -27.59
CA VAL A 165 -31.50 0.93 -27.08
C VAL A 165 -31.75 0.55 -25.62
N PHE A 166 -31.76 -0.75 -25.31
CA PHE A 166 -31.81 -1.24 -23.93
C PHE A 166 -30.49 -0.93 -23.20
N LYS A 167 -30.57 -0.22 -22.07
CA LYS A 167 -29.40 0.22 -21.27
C LYS A 167 -29.48 -0.31 -19.83
N PRO A 168 -29.18 -1.59 -19.60
CA PRO A 168 -29.20 -2.14 -18.25
C PRO A 168 -28.02 -1.62 -17.42
N THR A 169 -28.24 -1.44 -16.12
CA THR A 169 -27.17 -1.29 -15.13
C THR A 169 -27.13 -2.56 -14.29
N THR A 170 -25.98 -3.24 -14.29
CA THR A 170 -25.79 -4.46 -13.52
C THR A 170 -24.93 -4.17 -12.31
N PHE A 171 -25.35 -4.60 -11.12
CA PHE A 171 -24.49 -4.56 -9.93
C PHE A 171 -23.96 -5.94 -9.53
N ILE A 172 -22.77 -5.94 -8.95
CA ILE A 172 -22.21 -7.09 -8.24
C ILE A 172 -21.75 -6.63 -6.86
N ARG A 173 -22.22 -7.34 -5.84
CA ARG A 173 -21.81 -7.17 -4.45
C ARG A 173 -21.11 -8.42 -3.94
N GLU A 174 -20.10 -8.25 -3.11
CA GLU A 174 -19.44 -9.32 -2.39
C GLU A 174 -19.94 -9.33 -0.94
N ARG A 175 -20.48 -10.46 -0.48
CA ARG A 175 -20.80 -10.73 0.91
C ARG A 175 -19.54 -11.15 1.63
N PHE A 176 -19.18 -10.38 2.64
CA PHE A 176 -18.09 -10.67 3.56
C PHE A 176 -18.57 -10.43 4.99
N ALA A 177 -18.39 -11.43 5.86
CA ALA A 177 -18.84 -11.40 7.25
C ALA A 177 -20.32 -11.02 7.43
N GLY A 178 -21.20 -11.54 6.57
CA GLY A 178 -22.65 -11.30 6.62
C GLY A 178 -23.12 -9.93 6.12
N LYS A 179 -22.21 -9.11 5.57
CA LYS A 179 -22.52 -7.81 4.96
C LYS A 179 -22.16 -7.80 3.49
N ASP A 180 -22.96 -7.11 2.68
CA ASP A 180 -22.76 -7.01 1.23
C ASP A 180 -22.06 -5.70 0.89
N TYR A 181 -20.91 -5.78 0.24
CA TYR A 181 -20.13 -4.64 -0.21
C TYR A 181 -20.17 -4.55 -1.73
N PRO A 182 -20.29 -3.35 -2.33
CA PRO A 182 -20.09 -3.19 -3.76
C PRO A 182 -18.69 -3.69 -4.12
N MET A 183 -18.59 -4.57 -5.12
CA MET A 183 -17.32 -5.15 -5.51
C MET A 183 -16.47 -4.07 -6.21
N THR A 184 -15.45 -3.55 -5.53
CA THR A 184 -14.84 -2.27 -5.92
C THR A 184 -13.86 -2.35 -7.07
N THR A 185 -13.28 -3.52 -7.38
CA THR A 185 -12.51 -3.77 -8.62
C THR A 185 -12.07 -5.23 -8.67
N LEU A 186 -12.32 -5.93 -9.79
CA LEU A 186 -11.70 -7.21 -10.09
C LEU A 186 -10.57 -6.96 -11.11
N TYR A 187 -9.33 -7.06 -10.68
CA TYR A 187 -8.17 -7.08 -11.58
C TYR A 187 -7.61 -8.51 -11.62
N GLY A 188 -7.87 -9.21 -12.71
CA GLY A 188 -7.36 -10.56 -12.96
C GLY A 188 -7.76 -11.07 -14.36
N PRO A 189 -7.09 -12.11 -14.90
CA PRO A 189 -7.39 -12.71 -16.21
C PRO A 189 -8.69 -13.54 -16.25
N GLU A 190 -9.43 -13.58 -15.14
CA GLU A 190 -10.64 -14.37 -15.00
C GLU A 190 -11.78 -13.77 -15.84
N LYS A 191 -12.56 -14.63 -16.50
CA LYS A 191 -13.68 -14.20 -17.35
C LYS A 191 -14.85 -13.76 -16.47
N TRP A 192 -14.98 -12.45 -16.27
CA TRP A 192 -16.07 -11.83 -15.50
C TRP A 192 -16.96 -10.98 -16.41
N GLY A 193 -18.29 -11.10 -16.26
CA GLY A 193 -19.26 -10.25 -16.97
C GLY A 193 -20.69 -10.74 -16.86
N ALA A 194 -21.66 -9.84 -17.04
CA ALA A 194 -23.06 -10.20 -17.18
C ALA A 194 -23.47 -10.07 -18.65
N ILE A 195 -24.13 -11.09 -19.19
CA ILE A 195 -24.50 -11.16 -20.60
C ILE A 195 -26.01 -11.31 -20.73
N ASN A 196 -26.63 -10.45 -21.53
CA ASN A 196 -28.06 -10.46 -21.81
C ASN A 196 -28.33 -11.25 -23.11
N ASP A 197 -29.25 -12.21 -23.07
CA ASP A 197 -29.62 -13.09 -24.19
C ASP A 197 -30.04 -12.34 -25.45
N LYS A 198 -30.71 -11.19 -25.30
CA LYS A 198 -31.12 -10.32 -26.41
C LYS A 198 -29.94 -9.63 -27.10
N VAL A 199 -28.84 -9.44 -26.38
CA VAL A 199 -27.58 -8.92 -26.91
C VAL A 199 -26.76 -10.04 -27.57
N ILE A 200 -26.74 -11.25 -26.98
CA ILE A 200 -26.05 -12.45 -27.53
C ILE A 200 -26.53 -12.77 -28.96
N ALA A 201 -27.84 -12.69 -29.21
CA ALA A 201 -28.41 -12.97 -30.52
C ALA A 201 -27.83 -12.07 -31.64
N ALA A 202 -27.36 -10.86 -31.30
CA ALA A 202 -26.79 -9.90 -32.25
C ALA A 202 -25.26 -10.02 -32.42
N ILE A 203 -24.54 -10.47 -31.39
CA ILE A 203 -23.06 -10.46 -31.36
C ILE A 203 -22.41 -11.86 -31.39
N GLY A 204 -23.20 -12.93 -31.26
CA GLY A 204 -22.70 -14.31 -31.15
C GLY A 204 -22.20 -14.67 -29.75
N ASP A 205 -22.04 -15.96 -29.49
CA ASP A 205 -21.74 -16.53 -28.16
C ASP A 205 -20.25 -16.39 -27.76
N LEU A 206 -19.68 -15.19 -27.95
CA LEU A 206 -18.29 -14.91 -27.60
C LEU A 206 -18.21 -14.36 -26.16
N PRO A 207 -17.41 -14.97 -25.26
CA PRO A 207 -17.22 -14.46 -23.91
C PRO A 207 -16.40 -13.18 -23.97
N ALA A 208 -17.08 -12.03 -24.07
CA ALA A 208 -16.44 -10.73 -24.00
C ALA A 208 -15.87 -10.52 -22.59
N ASN A 209 -14.62 -10.05 -22.53
CA ASN A 209 -13.91 -9.77 -21.29
C ASN A 209 -14.31 -8.36 -20.81
N TRP A 210 -15.31 -8.26 -19.93
CA TRP A 210 -15.86 -6.98 -19.49
C TRP A 210 -15.14 -6.49 -18.23
N VAL A 211 -13.90 -6.03 -18.39
CA VAL A 211 -12.91 -5.92 -17.29
C VAL A 211 -13.16 -4.78 -16.29
N ARG A 212 -14.28 -4.04 -16.28
CA ARG A 212 -14.43 -2.89 -15.35
C ARG A 212 -15.82 -2.71 -14.75
N PHE A 213 -16.01 -3.25 -13.55
CA PHE A 213 -17.01 -2.78 -12.59
C PHE A 213 -16.41 -1.58 -11.84
N SER A 214 -17.11 -0.44 -11.80
CA SER A 214 -16.72 0.71 -10.98
C SER A 214 -17.63 0.77 -9.77
N LYS A 215 -17.08 0.56 -8.56
CA LYS A 215 -17.86 0.50 -7.31
C LYS A 215 -19.00 -0.51 -7.37
N GLY A 216 -18.75 -1.69 -7.93
CA GLY A 216 -19.74 -2.76 -8.05
C GLY A 216 -20.83 -2.51 -9.08
N LEU A 217 -20.80 -1.41 -9.83
CA LEU A 217 -21.75 -1.10 -10.91
C LEU A 217 -21.07 -1.28 -12.28
N TYR A 218 -21.80 -1.91 -13.18
CA TYR A 218 -21.42 -2.07 -14.57
C TYR A 218 -22.52 -1.50 -15.46
N SER A 219 -22.13 -0.51 -16.26
CA SER A 219 -22.94 -0.02 -17.37
C SER A 219 -22.18 -0.29 -18.67
N PRO A 220 -22.74 -1.10 -19.59
CA PRO A 220 -22.13 -1.33 -20.90
C PRO A 220 -21.96 -0.05 -21.74
N TRP A 221 -22.54 1.08 -21.29
CA TRP A 221 -22.66 2.33 -22.06
C TRP A 221 -21.86 3.52 -21.52
N SER A 222 -21.04 3.36 -20.46
CA SER A 222 -20.29 4.50 -19.90
C SER A 222 -19.16 4.97 -20.81
N SER A 223 -19.14 6.27 -21.12
CA SER A 223 -18.28 6.95 -22.11
C SER A 223 -16.80 7.09 -21.75
N ASN A 224 -16.36 6.58 -20.60
CA ASN A 224 -15.00 6.80 -20.08
C ASN A 224 -14.00 5.65 -20.37
N ASN A 225 -14.37 4.68 -21.21
CA ASN A 225 -13.52 3.55 -21.55
C ASN A 225 -12.84 3.78 -22.91
N GLY A 226 -11.54 4.05 -22.91
CA GLY A 226 -10.67 4.24 -24.09
C GLY A 226 -10.48 3.00 -24.99
N VAL A 227 -11.47 2.13 -25.07
CA VAL A 227 -11.66 1.15 -26.15
C VAL A 227 -13.06 1.40 -26.72
N GLN A 228 -13.21 2.56 -27.37
CA GLN A 228 -14.26 2.76 -28.36
C GLN A 228 -13.56 2.89 -29.72
N THR A 229 -13.59 1.84 -30.52
CA THR A 229 -14.18 2.05 -31.84
C THR A 229 -15.68 1.96 -31.60
N GLY A 230 -16.42 3.06 -31.81
CA GLY A 230 -17.84 3.21 -31.51
C GLY A 230 -18.80 2.31 -32.31
N GLU A 231 -18.40 1.08 -32.63
CA GLU A 231 -19.12 0.15 -33.51
C GLU A 231 -19.29 -1.27 -32.93
N THR A 232 -18.82 -1.58 -31.71
CA THR A 232 -18.73 -3.00 -31.29
C THR A 232 -19.34 -3.40 -29.95
N CYS A 233 -19.94 -2.51 -29.16
CA CYS A 233 -20.72 -3.00 -28.01
C CYS A 233 -22.11 -3.52 -28.44
N CYS A 234 -22.64 -2.93 -29.52
CA CYS A 234 -23.62 -3.48 -30.43
C CYS A 234 -23.13 -3.03 -31.81
N GLY A 235 -23.19 -3.89 -32.83
CA GLY A 235 -22.73 -3.53 -34.19
C GLY A 235 -23.39 -2.27 -34.75
N ALA A 236 -23.07 -1.95 -36.00
CA ALA A 236 -23.81 -0.97 -36.82
C ALA A 236 -25.35 -1.04 -36.58
N GLU A 237 -26.06 0.06 -36.86
CA GLU A 237 -27.49 0.26 -36.52
C GLU A 237 -28.42 -0.94 -36.82
N ASP A 238 -28.03 -1.84 -37.71
CA ASP A 238 -28.65 -3.11 -38.07
C ASP A 238 -28.53 -4.25 -37.03
N LYS A 239 -27.75 -4.10 -35.94
CA LYS A 239 -27.56 -5.10 -34.87
C LYS A 239 -28.10 -4.69 -33.49
N GLN A 240 -28.90 -3.64 -33.42
CA GLN A 240 -29.57 -3.26 -32.17
C GLN A 240 -30.77 -4.16 -31.92
N TYR A 241 -30.91 -4.65 -30.69
CA TYR A 241 -32.12 -5.37 -30.28
C TYR A 241 -33.31 -4.40 -30.29
N GLN A 242 -34.27 -4.63 -31.20
CA GLN A 242 -35.50 -3.84 -31.27
C GLN A 242 -36.47 -4.34 -30.20
N ILE A 243 -36.64 -3.53 -29.15
CA ILE A 243 -37.56 -3.83 -28.04
C ILE A 243 -39.00 -3.74 -28.54
N GLN A 244 -39.75 -4.83 -28.42
CA GLN A 244 -41.20 -4.85 -28.57
C GLN A 244 -41.88 -4.70 -27.21
N ALA A 245 -43.09 -4.14 -27.20
CA ALA A 245 -43.86 -4.01 -25.96
C ALA A 245 -44.13 -5.40 -25.36
N GLY A 246 -43.70 -5.60 -24.11
CA GLY A 246 -43.80 -6.89 -23.42
C GLY A 246 -42.56 -7.78 -23.53
N ASP A 247 -41.50 -7.31 -24.20
CA ASP A 247 -40.23 -8.04 -24.24
C ASP A 247 -39.64 -8.24 -22.84
N LYS A 248 -39.07 -9.42 -22.67
CA LYS A 248 -38.32 -9.81 -21.48
C LYS A 248 -36.96 -10.35 -21.87
N ALA A 249 -35.96 -10.10 -21.04
CA ALA A 249 -34.61 -10.60 -21.23
C ALA A 249 -34.17 -11.56 -20.12
N THR A 250 -33.25 -12.44 -20.47
CA THR A 250 -32.52 -13.30 -19.54
C THR A 250 -31.07 -12.83 -19.48
N VAL A 251 -30.56 -12.65 -18.26
CA VAL A 251 -29.19 -12.20 -18.02
C VAL A 251 -28.41 -13.24 -17.26
N THR A 252 -27.26 -13.63 -17.80
CA THR A 252 -26.34 -14.63 -17.24
C THR A 252 -25.10 -13.95 -16.68
N LEU A 253 -24.76 -14.21 -15.42
CA LEU A 253 -23.48 -13.87 -14.83
C LEU A 253 -22.44 -14.95 -15.15
N HIS A 254 -21.35 -14.51 -15.78
CA HIS A 254 -20.10 -15.24 -15.91
C HIS A 254 -19.14 -14.76 -14.83
N TYR A 255 -18.66 -15.69 -14.01
CA TYR A 255 -17.81 -15.44 -12.86
C TYR A 255 -16.90 -16.63 -12.58
N ASN A 256 -15.86 -16.45 -11.77
CA ASN A 256 -15.03 -17.58 -11.32
C ASN A 256 -15.77 -18.38 -10.23
N ALA A 257 -16.42 -19.47 -10.65
CA ALA A 257 -17.18 -20.34 -9.75
C ALA A 257 -16.31 -21.12 -8.74
N ASP A 258 -14.99 -21.19 -8.95
CA ASP A 258 -14.04 -21.83 -8.02
C ASP A 258 -13.74 -20.93 -6.82
N VAL A 259 -13.76 -19.61 -7.03
CA VAL A 259 -13.45 -18.61 -5.98
C VAL A 259 -14.72 -18.09 -5.32
N TYR A 260 -15.81 -17.98 -6.07
CA TYR A 260 -17.04 -17.37 -5.61
C TYR A 260 -18.22 -18.35 -5.74
N LYS A 261 -19.23 -18.14 -4.92
CA LYS A 261 -20.57 -18.72 -5.12
C LYS A 261 -21.58 -17.59 -5.17
N VAL A 262 -22.55 -17.68 -6.07
CA VAL A 262 -23.68 -16.76 -6.06
C VAL A 262 -24.55 -17.13 -4.86
N ILE A 263 -24.83 -16.15 -4.00
CA ILE A 263 -25.69 -16.36 -2.84
C ILE A 263 -27.06 -15.72 -3.04
N ARG A 264 -27.17 -14.66 -3.85
CA ARG A 264 -28.44 -14.03 -4.22
C ARG A 264 -28.38 -13.45 -5.63
N SER A 265 -29.47 -13.56 -6.37
CA SER A 265 -29.79 -12.72 -7.53
C SER A 265 -30.84 -11.69 -7.12
N CYS A 266 -30.78 -10.52 -7.73
CA CYS A 266 -31.67 -9.40 -7.47
C CYS A 266 -32.32 -8.98 -8.79
N ASP A 267 -33.63 -8.80 -8.77
CA ASP A 267 -34.45 -8.49 -9.95
C ASP A 267 -34.32 -7.03 -10.43
N ALA A 268 -35.15 -6.64 -11.40
CA ALA A 268 -35.17 -5.33 -12.03
C ALA A 268 -35.39 -4.17 -11.04
N GLU A 269 -36.05 -4.45 -9.91
CA GLU A 269 -36.37 -3.53 -8.83
C GLU A 269 -35.30 -3.52 -7.73
N GLY A 270 -34.22 -4.29 -7.89
CA GLY A 270 -33.15 -4.43 -6.91
C GLY A 270 -33.55 -5.27 -5.70
N LEU A 271 -34.70 -5.95 -5.73
CA LEU A 271 -35.16 -6.83 -4.67
C LEU A 271 -34.43 -8.17 -4.78
N CYS A 272 -33.48 -8.37 -3.88
CA CYS A 272 -32.74 -9.63 -3.81
C CYS A 272 -33.61 -10.69 -3.14
N ALA A 273 -33.84 -11.83 -3.80
CA ALA A 273 -34.64 -12.92 -3.24
C ALA A 273 -34.16 -13.30 -1.82
N THR A 274 -35.09 -13.29 -0.87
CA THR A 274 -34.85 -13.62 0.55
C THR A 274 -35.57 -14.90 0.93
N GLU A 275 -35.06 -16.09 0.58
CA GLU A 275 -35.50 -17.35 1.19
C GLU A 275 -34.38 -18.41 1.24
N PRO A 276 -34.47 -19.40 2.17
CA PRO A 276 -33.32 -19.89 2.94
C PRO A 276 -32.73 -21.24 2.49
N ASP A 277 -31.42 -21.37 2.75
CA ASP A 277 -30.68 -22.59 3.12
C ASP A 277 -30.52 -23.78 2.16
N THR A 278 -31.02 -23.80 0.91
CA THR A 278 -30.75 -24.98 0.04
C THR A 278 -30.37 -24.78 -1.42
N LEU A 279 -30.34 -23.57 -1.97
CA LEU A 279 -29.89 -23.39 -3.35
C LEU A 279 -28.91 -22.22 -3.46
N SER A 280 -27.72 -22.51 -4.00
CA SER A 280 -26.84 -21.52 -4.62
C SER A 280 -27.70 -20.56 -5.43
N GLY A 281 -27.57 -19.24 -5.19
CA GLY A 281 -28.28 -18.26 -6.01
C GLY A 281 -27.99 -18.54 -7.49
N SER A 282 -29.00 -18.35 -8.34
CA SER A 282 -28.83 -18.59 -9.76
C SER A 282 -27.89 -17.54 -10.35
N ASN A 283 -26.96 -17.96 -11.20
CA ASN A 283 -26.21 -17.03 -12.03
C ASN A 283 -27.08 -16.47 -13.18
N LEU A 284 -28.35 -16.87 -13.27
CA LEU A 284 -29.34 -16.38 -14.23
C LEU A 284 -30.37 -15.48 -13.53
N ILE A 285 -30.72 -14.38 -14.19
CA ILE A 285 -31.91 -13.57 -13.92
C ILE A 285 -32.80 -13.70 -15.14
N GLU A 286 -33.98 -14.29 -14.97
CA GLU A 286 -34.95 -14.51 -16.05
C GLU A 286 -36.05 -13.45 -16.00
N ASP A 287 -36.81 -13.34 -17.10
CA ASP A 287 -38.02 -12.51 -17.17
C ASP A 287 -37.80 -11.01 -16.89
N LEU A 288 -36.57 -10.49 -17.04
CA LEU A 288 -36.25 -9.08 -16.78
C LEU A 288 -37.05 -8.20 -17.75
N PRO A 289 -37.93 -7.30 -17.29
CA PRO A 289 -38.72 -6.44 -18.16
C PRO A 289 -37.82 -5.50 -18.95
N VAL A 290 -38.05 -5.38 -20.25
CA VAL A 290 -37.25 -4.53 -21.15
C VAL A 290 -38.14 -3.44 -21.74
N ALA A 291 -37.84 -2.18 -21.45
CA ALA A 291 -38.58 -1.03 -21.99
C ALA A 291 -37.64 0.10 -22.43
N CYS A 292 -38.05 0.84 -23.48
CA CYS A 292 -37.31 1.99 -23.98
C CYS A 292 -37.09 3.05 -22.89
N GLY A 293 -35.84 3.52 -22.74
CA GLY A 293 -35.51 4.65 -21.88
C GLY A 293 -35.61 4.39 -20.38
N LYS A 294 -35.93 3.16 -19.95
CA LYS A 294 -35.88 2.75 -18.55
C LYS A 294 -34.51 2.17 -18.21
N THR A 295 -33.97 2.59 -17.08
CA THR A 295 -32.80 1.98 -16.44
C THR A 295 -33.30 0.96 -15.43
N TYR A 296 -32.71 -0.23 -15.44
CA TYR A 296 -32.99 -1.28 -14.47
C TYR A 296 -31.72 -1.55 -13.69
N ASP A 297 -31.85 -1.63 -12.36
CA ASP A 297 -30.75 -1.93 -11.44
C ASP A 297 -30.93 -3.35 -10.90
N TYR A 298 -30.39 -4.32 -11.62
CA TYR A 298 -30.41 -5.74 -11.23
C TYR A 298 -28.99 -6.24 -10.97
N GLY A 299 -28.84 -7.37 -10.30
CA GLY A 299 -27.49 -7.81 -9.97
C GLY A 299 -27.38 -9.07 -9.15
N TRP A 300 -26.17 -9.34 -8.71
CA TRP A 300 -25.85 -10.52 -7.90
C TRP A 300 -25.12 -10.14 -6.63
N VAL A 301 -25.38 -10.91 -5.57
CA VAL A 301 -24.53 -10.96 -4.40
C VAL A 301 -23.77 -12.27 -4.44
N LEU A 302 -22.45 -12.17 -4.40
CA LEU A 302 -21.50 -13.28 -4.39
C LEU A 302 -20.92 -13.41 -3.00
N GLU A 303 -20.61 -14.61 -2.57
CA GLU A 303 -19.79 -14.85 -1.39
C GLU A 303 -18.52 -15.55 -1.85
N ARG A 304 -17.35 -15.12 -1.36
CA ARG A 304 -16.13 -15.92 -1.54
C ARG A 304 -16.37 -17.27 -0.88
N ARG A 305 -16.03 -18.35 -1.59
CA ARG A 305 -15.97 -19.65 -0.93
C ARG A 305 -14.97 -19.53 0.21
N ASP A 306 -15.41 -19.89 1.41
CA ASP A 306 -14.59 -19.75 2.62
C ASP A 306 -13.33 -20.61 2.48
N PRO A 307 -12.11 -20.04 2.46
CA PRO A 307 -10.87 -20.81 2.41
C PRO A 307 -10.68 -21.70 3.66
N SER A 308 -11.50 -21.53 4.71
CA SER A 308 -11.52 -22.39 5.90
C SER A 308 -12.09 -23.79 5.64
N GLN A 309 -12.86 -23.98 4.56
CA GLN A 309 -13.10 -25.32 4.03
C GLN A 309 -11.83 -25.74 3.28
N CYS A 310 -10.97 -26.49 3.97
CA CYS A 310 -9.72 -27.02 3.46
C CYS A 310 -10.04 -27.95 2.26
N LEU A 311 -10.11 -27.36 1.05
CA LEU A 311 -10.41 -28.03 -0.23
C LEU A 311 -9.18 -28.74 -0.81
N LEU A 312 -8.01 -28.57 -0.19
CA LEU A 312 -6.82 -29.34 -0.52
C LEU A 312 -7.11 -30.81 -0.21
N ASP A 313 -7.34 -31.62 -1.24
CA ASP A 313 -7.43 -33.06 -1.08
C ASP A 313 -6.13 -33.54 -0.42
N LYS A 314 -6.27 -33.98 0.84
CA LYS A 314 -5.19 -34.13 1.82
C LYS A 314 -4.05 -35.00 1.32
N ASN A 315 -4.29 -35.89 0.36
CA ASN A 315 -3.27 -36.80 -0.16
C ASN A 315 -2.69 -36.39 -1.51
N LEU A 316 -3.37 -35.52 -2.27
CA LEU A 316 -2.91 -35.06 -3.59
C LEU A 316 -2.04 -33.79 -3.49
N CYS A 317 -2.24 -32.99 -2.44
CA CYS A 317 -1.65 -31.65 -2.30
C CYS A 317 -0.33 -31.60 -1.51
N ILE A 318 0.32 -32.74 -1.30
CA ILE A 318 1.60 -32.82 -0.57
C ILE A 318 2.76 -32.82 -1.58
N PRO A 319 3.70 -31.87 -1.50
CA PRO A 319 4.89 -31.88 -2.34
C PRO A 319 5.75 -33.10 -2.03
N LYS A 320 6.22 -33.80 -3.07
CA LYS A 320 7.06 -34.98 -2.91
C LYS A 320 8.52 -34.59 -2.83
N ILE A 321 9.25 -35.05 -1.83
CA ILE A 321 10.68 -34.76 -1.72
C ILE A 321 11.44 -35.61 -2.75
N LYS A 322 12.09 -34.97 -3.73
CA LYS A 322 12.98 -35.64 -4.70
C LYS A 322 14.29 -36.03 -4.04
N SER A 323 15.02 -35.04 -3.56
CA SER A 323 16.37 -35.19 -3.01
C SER A 323 16.57 -34.27 -1.82
N ALA A 324 17.47 -34.64 -0.91
CA ALA A 324 18.01 -33.70 0.06
C ALA A 324 19.44 -34.07 0.44
N GLY A 325 20.22 -33.08 0.82
CA GLY A 325 21.60 -33.27 1.27
C GLY A 325 22.13 -32.09 2.08
N VAL A 326 23.07 -32.39 2.97
CA VAL A 326 23.82 -31.37 3.70
C VAL A 326 24.87 -30.79 2.77
N LYS A 327 24.82 -29.47 2.50
CA LYS A 327 25.84 -28.78 1.71
C LYS A 327 27.12 -28.61 2.57
N PRO A 328 28.28 -29.12 2.13
CA PRO A 328 29.49 -29.13 2.95
C PRO A 328 30.26 -27.80 3.04
N ASN A 329 29.91 -26.75 2.28
CA ASN A 329 30.79 -25.57 2.14
C ASN A 329 30.36 -24.34 2.97
N SER A 330 31.33 -23.86 3.77
CA SER A 330 31.43 -22.59 4.51
C SER A 330 30.47 -22.36 5.68
N ASN A 331 31.04 -22.29 6.90
CA ASN A 331 30.56 -21.79 8.20
C ASN A 331 29.14 -22.10 8.74
N ASP A 332 28.12 -22.28 7.90
CA ASP A 332 26.75 -22.67 8.22
C ASP A 332 26.38 -23.91 7.41
N SER A 333 26.37 -25.11 8.02
CA SER A 333 25.89 -26.28 7.30
C SER A 333 24.38 -26.17 7.08
N ARG A 334 23.97 -26.13 5.81
CA ARG A 334 22.57 -26.03 5.38
C ARG A 334 22.10 -27.36 4.82
N MET A 335 20.84 -27.69 5.04
CA MET A 335 20.17 -28.77 4.31
C MET A 335 19.55 -28.18 3.05
N ALA A 336 19.98 -28.66 1.88
CA ALA A 336 19.34 -28.36 0.61
C ALA A 336 18.32 -29.46 0.31
N ILE A 337 17.10 -29.07 -0.04
CA ILE A 337 15.96 -29.96 -0.29
C ILE A 337 15.38 -29.61 -1.65
N GLU A 338 15.25 -30.61 -2.51
CA GLU A 338 14.55 -30.52 -3.79
C GLU A 338 13.26 -31.31 -3.69
N TRP A 339 12.15 -30.69 -4.11
CA TRP A 339 10.82 -31.29 -4.04
C TRP A 339 10.12 -31.22 -5.40
N GLU A 340 8.95 -31.84 -5.51
CA GLU A 340 8.06 -31.80 -6.66
C GLU A 340 6.80 -31.05 -6.26
N TYR A 341 6.43 -30.08 -7.09
CA TYR A 341 5.13 -29.45 -6.98
C TYR A 341 4.03 -30.52 -7.16
N PRO A 342 3.00 -30.55 -6.28
CA PRO A 342 1.93 -31.53 -6.38
C PRO A 342 1.01 -31.22 -7.57
N GLU A 343 1.24 -31.90 -8.69
CA GLU A 343 0.39 -31.81 -9.88
C GLU A 343 -1.01 -32.38 -9.61
N GLY A 344 -2.06 -31.68 -10.05
CA GLY A 344 -3.45 -32.13 -9.92
C GLY A 344 -4.11 -31.85 -8.57
N CYS A 345 -3.52 -31.00 -7.72
CA CYS A 345 -4.18 -30.52 -6.52
C CYS A 345 -5.18 -29.38 -6.84
N GLU A 346 -6.46 -29.74 -7.00
CA GLU A 346 -7.53 -28.75 -7.12
C GLU A 346 -7.59 -27.89 -5.84
N GLY A 347 -7.48 -26.57 -6.00
CA GLY A 347 -7.56 -25.61 -4.89
C GLY A 347 -6.22 -25.12 -4.31
N LEU A 348 -5.07 -25.67 -4.74
CA LEU A 348 -3.77 -25.08 -4.40
C LEU A 348 -3.51 -23.83 -5.24
N ARG A 349 -3.40 -22.67 -4.59
CA ARG A 349 -3.17 -21.39 -5.24
C ARG A 349 -1.68 -21.08 -5.27
N GLU A 350 -1.14 -21.07 -6.47
CA GLU A 350 0.27 -20.74 -6.70
C GLU A 350 0.64 -19.36 -6.14
N PHE A 351 1.82 -19.24 -5.52
CA PHE A 351 2.36 -18.04 -4.84
C PHE A 351 1.58 -17.55 -3.60
N ILE A 352 0.35 -18.01 -3.40
CA ILE A 352 -0.51 -17.62 -2.28
C ILE A 352 -0.35 -18.63 -1.15
N ASP A 353 -0.61 -19.91 -1.42
CA ASP A 353 -0.49 -20.97 -0.43
C ASP A 353 0.98 -21.32 -0.16
N GLN A 354 1.24 -21.93 0.99
CA GLN A 354 2.60 -22.24 1.44
C GLN A 354 2.72 -23.70 1.86
N PHE A 355 3.94 -24.23 1.83
CA PHE A 355 4.30 -25.52 2.41
C PHE A 355 5.14 -25.27 3.67
N GLN A 356 4.72 -25.83 4.79
CA GLN A 356 5.54 -25.87 5.99
C GLN A 356 6.51 -27.05 5.87
N MET A 357 7.79 -26.72 5.85
CA MET A 357 8.88 -27.68 5.85
C MET A 357 9.48 -27.75 7.25
N GLN A 358 9.64 -28.95 7.78
CA GLN A 358 10.32 -29.21 9.05
C GLN A 358 11.40 -30.27 8.86
N ILE A 359 12.57 -30.04 9.46
CA ILE A 359 13.67 -30.99 9.49
C ILE A 359 13.91 -31.38 10.94
N LYS A 360 13.79 -32.67 11.22
CA LYS A 360 14.03 -33.27 12.53
C LYS A 360 15.21 -34.22 12.46
N LYS A 361 15.92 -34.38 13.57
CA LYS A 361 16.87 -35.49 13.70
C LYS A 361 16.08 -36.79 13.82
N LYS A 362 16.44 -37.82 13.06
CA LYS A 362 15.72 -39.10 13.07
C LYS A 362 15.60 -39.66 14.49
N GLY A 363 14.38 -39.96 14.93
CA GLY A 363 14.10 -40.46 16.28
C GLY A 363 14.16 -39.39 17.39
N SER A 364 14.27 -38.10 17.04
CA SER A 364 14.20 -36.97 17.98
C SER A 364 12.95 -36.13 17.70
N PRO A 365 12.24 -35.65 18.73
CA PRO A 365 11.17 -34.68 18.55
C PRO A 365 11.70 -33.26 18.24
N GLU A 366 13.02 -33.03 18.36
CA GLU A 366 13.61 -31.71 18.12
C GLU A 366 13.56 -31.32 16.64
N VAL A 367 12.81 -30.25 16.33
CA VAL A 367 12.82 -29.59 15.03
C VAL A 367 14.08 -28.73 14.92
N LEU A 368 15.01 -29.17 14.09
CA LEU A 368 16.27 -28.46 13.86
C LEU A 368 16.06 -27.23 12.97
N CYS A 369 15.17 -27.34 11.98
CA CYS A 369 14.80 -26.24 11.10
C CYS A 369 13.31 -26.31 10.73
N SER A 370 12.65 -25.16 10.69
CA SER A 370 11.25 -24.99 10.32
C SER A 370 11.15 -23.79 9.37
N ARG A 371 10.56 -23.98 8.19
CA ARG A 371 10.49 -22.93 7.16
C ARG A 371 9.18 -23.05 6.37
N LEU A 372 8.53 -21.91 6.13
CA LEU A 372 7.43 -21.80 5.17
C LEU A 372 8.01 -21.55 3.78
N VAL A 373 7.52 -22.29 2.79
CA VAL A 373 7.96 -22.26 1.39
C VAL A 373 6.74 -21.92 0.54
N PRO A 374 6.78 -20.90 -0.34
CA PRO A 374 5.66 -20.64 -1.24
C PRO A 374 5.33 -21.86 -2.11
N ALA A 375 4.05 -22.08 -2.40
CA ALA A 375 3.62 -23.03 -3.41
C ALA A 375 3.90 -22.44 -4.79
N ASP A 376 5.12 -22.64 -5.28
CA ASP A 376 5.61 -22.15 -6.58
C ASP A 376 6.10 -23.34 -7.41
N ARG A 377 5.56 -23.53 -8.62
CA ARG A 377 5.96 -24.65 -9.48
C ARG A 377 7.36 -24.51 -10.05
N GLU A 378 7.90 -23.29 -10.07
CA GLU A 378 9.21 -22.96 -10.62
C GLU A 378 10.29 -22.93 -9.52
N ASP A 379 9.92 -22.66 -8.26
CA ASP A 379 10.82 -22.62 -7.09
C ASP A 379 10.70 -23.87 -6.21
N VAL A 380 11.12 -25.02 -6.75
CA VAL A 380 11.05 -26.33 -6.07
C VAL A 380 12.31 -26.72 -5.28
N LYS A 381 13.13 -25.73 -4.89
CA LYS A 381 14.37 -25.93 -4.14
C LYS A 381 14.39 -25.05 -2.90
N THR A 382 14.58 -25.67 -1.74
CA THR A 382 14.57 -24.95 -0.47
C THR A 382 15.82 -25.27 0.33
N GLU A 383 16.43 -24.24 0.91
CA GLU A 383 17.49 -24.39 1.91
C GLU A 383 16.97 -24.11 3.33
N CYS A 384 17.42 -24.90 4.30
CA CYS A 384 17.07 -24.73 5.70
C CYS A 384 18.35 -24.70 6.55
N SER A 385 18.43 -23.74 7.48
CA SER A 385 19.55 -23.60 8.43
C SER A 385 19.05 -23.77 9.86
N PRO A 386 19.79 -24.44 10.77
CA PRO A 386 19.28 -24.67 12.12
C PRO A 386 19.18 -23.38 12.94
N ALA A 387 18.11 -23.23 13.71
CA ALA A 387 17.79 -21.97 14.43
C ALA A 387 18.79 -21.56 15.53
N ASN A 388 19.73 -22.43 15.92
CA ASN A 388 20.59 -22.25 17.11
C ASN A 388 22.10 -22.33 16.82
N LYS A 389 22.56 -22.00 15.61
CA LYS A 389 23.97 -22.19 15.18
C LYS A 389 24.48 -23.64 15.31
N LYS A 390 23.58 -24.60 15.57
CA LYS A 390 23.87 -26.04 15.46
C LYS A 390 24.12 -26.33 13.99
N LYS A 391 25.12 -27.14 13.69
CA LYS A 391 25.42 -27.60 12.33
C LYS A 391 24.65 -28.89 12.08
N PHE A 392 24.05 -29.05 10.90
CA PHE A 392 23.69 -30.39 10.42
C PHE A 392 24.98 -31.22 10.32
N ASP A 393 24.99 -32.37 10.98
CA ASP A 393 26.06 -33.35 10.95
C ASP A 393 25.90 -34.23 9.70
N PRO A 394 26.89 -34.25 8.79
CA PRO A 394 26.96 -35.16 7.66
C PRO A 394 26.62 -36.63 7.95
N ASN A 395 26.91 -37.09 9.17
CA ASN A 395 26.85 -38.50 9.56
C ASN A 395 25.55 -38.87 10.28
N GLU A 396 24.68 -37.89 10.54
CA GLU A 396 23.40 -38.13 11.19
C GLU A 396 22.29 -38.38 10.15
N SER A 397 21.21 -39.01 10.60
CA SER A 397 19.99 -39.19 9.79
C SER A 397 18.97 -38.14 10.17
N TYR A 398 18.27 -37.63 9.17
CA TYR A 398 17.25 -36.60 9.33
C TYR A 398 15.92 -37.06 8.72
N GLU A 399 14.82 -36.59 9.30
CA GLU A 399 13.46 -36.74 8.80
C GLU A 399 12.99 -35.37 8.32
N ILE A 400 12.52 -35.32 7.07
CA ILE A 400 11.95 -34.10 6.49
C ILE A 400 10.45 -34.32 6.37
N HIS A 401 9.70 -33.39 6.96
CA HIS A 401 8.25 -33.34 6.90
C HIS A 401 7.87 -32.12 6.07
N MET A 402 7.06 -32.33 5.04
CA MET A 402 6.42 -31.23 4.31
C MET A 402 4.91 -31.34 4.46
N THR A 403 4.27 -30.23 4.84
CA THR A 403 2.82 -30.13 5.00
C THR A 403 2.30 -28.91 4.25
N SER A 404 1.16 -29.03 3.59
CA SER A 404 0.49 -27.90 2.95
C SER A 404 -0.17 -27.00 3.99
N VAL A 405 0.08 -25.70 3.89
CA VAL A 405 -0.48 -24.63 4.72
C VAL A 405 -1.22 -23.67 3.80
N ALA A 406 -2.55 -23.73 3.82
CA ALA A 406 -3.36 -22.74 3.13
C ALA A 406 -3.12 -21.35 3.75
N ALA A 407 -2.93 -20.34 2.91
CA ALA A 407 -2.70 -18.98 3.39
C ALA A 407 -3.88 -18.49 4.24
N GLY A 408 -3.63 -18.21 5.53
CA GLY A 408 -4.62 -17.73 6.49
C GLY A 408 -5.32 -18.81 7.31
N ALA A 409 -5.04 -20.11 7.11
CA ALA A 409 -5.63 -21.19 7.92
C ALA A 409 -4.72 -21.55 9.11
N THR A 410 -5.22 -21.39 10.33
CA THR A 410 -4.48 -21.73 11.56
C THR A 410 -4.60 -23.20 12.00
N ASN A 411 -5.48 -24.02 11.39
CA ASN A 411 -5.70 -25.42 11.80
C ASN A 411 -6.23 -26.33 10.66
N CYS A 412 -5.45 -26.60 9.61
CA CYS A 412 -5.71 -27.80 8.80
C CYS A 412 -4.95 -28.99 9.44
N SER A 413 -5.67 -30.04 9.85
CA SER A 413 -5.02 -31.27 10.34
C SER A 413 -4.30 -31.98 9.19
N SER A 414 -2.99 -32.14 9.34
CA SER A 414 -2.06 -32.65 8.33
C SER A 414 -2.14 -34.17 8.16
N SER A 415 -2.28 -34.61 6.91
CA SER A 415 -1.50 -35.74 6.41
C SER A 415 -0.04 -35.27 6.26
N GLU A 416 0.92 -36.11 6.65
CA GLU A 416 2.36 -35.83 6.53
C GLU A 416 2.96 -36.79 5.51
N ASP A 417 3.76 -36.30 4.55
CA ASP A 417 4.75 -37.14 3.87
C ASP A 417 6.06 -37.05 4.66
N VAL A 418 6.60 -38.21 5.02
CA VAL A 418 7.80 -38.33 5.86
C VAL A 418 8.87 -39.07 5.09
N LYS A 419 9.89 -38.34 4.62
CA LYS A 419 11.06 -38.94 3.97
C LYS A 419 12.23 -38.97 4.95
N THR A 420 12.70 -40.18 5.27
CA THR A 420 13.95 -40.38 6.02
C THR A 420 15.14 -40.33 5.08
N ILE A 421 16.16 -39.54 5.42
CA ILE A 421 17.40 -39.44 4.64
C ILE A 421 18.58 -39.64 5.58
N THR A 422 19.49 -40.54 5.20
CA THR A 422 20.78 -40.74 5.87
C THR A 422 21.78 -39.81 5.20
N GLY A 423 22.39 -38.89 5.95
CA GLY A 423 23.43 -38.01 5.41
C GLY A 423 24.57 -38.84 4.82
N LYS A 424 24.74 -38.80 3.49
CA LYS A 424 25.99 -39.18 2.84
C LYS A 424 26.53 -37.93 2.18
N VAL A 425 27.58 -37.36 2.76
CA VAL A 425 28.30 -36.21 2.21
C VAL A 425 29.40 -36.69 1.28
N GLN A 426 29.44 -36.14 0.06
CA GLN A 426 30.66 -36.10 -0.75
C GLN A 426 31.58 -35.03 -0.14
N GLN A 427 32.70 -35.46 0.48
CA GLN A 427 33.67 -34.57 1.13
C GLN A 427 34.78 -34.10 0.17
N PRO A 428 35.25 -32.85 0.35
CA PRO A 428 36.69 -32.59 0.44
C PRO A 428 37.11 -32.03 1.83
N THR A 429 38.37 -32.28 2.16
CA THR A 429 39.07 -32.22 3.46
C THR A 429 39.20 -30.81 4.08
N ALA A 430 39.09 -30.70 5.42
CA ALA A 430 39.30 -29.44 6.18
C ALA A 430 40.35 -29.58 7.31
N ILE A 431 41.00 -28.47 7.66
CA ILE A 431 41.91 -28.27 8.82
C ILE A 431 41.27 -27.24 9.79
N PRO A 432 41.39 -27.35 11.13
CA PRO A 432 40.63 -26.54 12.10
C PRO A 432 41.45 -25.50 12.88
N THR A 433 40.81 -24.43 13.41
CA THR A 433 41.29 -23.73 14.63
C THR A 433 40.20 -22.94 15.39
N GLU A 434 40.53 -22.65 16.64
CA GLU A 434 39.72 -22.41 17.85
C GLU A 434 39.25 -20.95 18.11
N LYS A 435 38.46 -20.82 19.18
CA LYS A 435 37.59 -19.69 19.57
C LYS A 435 38.02 -19.11 20.93
N LYS A 436 37.85 -17.80 21.18
CA LYS A 436 37.91 -17.20 22.54
C LYS A 436 36.88 -16.07 22.75
N THR A 437 36.59 -15.83 24.03
CA THR A 437 35.38 -15.23 24.64
C THR A 437 35.56 -13.81 25.23
N SER A 438 34.41 -13.21 25.57
CA SER A 438 34.09 -11.81 25.94
C SER A 438 34.08 -11.43 27.44
N GLY A 439 34.03 -10.11 27.73
CA GLY A 439 33.51 -9.46 28.96
C GLY A 439 33.72 -7.93 28.86
N GLY A 440 32.97 -6.98 29.45
CA GLY A 440 31.83 -6.86 30.36
C GLY A 440 31.56 -5.35 30.61
N SER A 441 30.33 -4.98 31.01
CA SER A 441 29.74 -3.61 31.00
C SER A 441 29.76 -2.89 32.37
N THR A 442 29.64 -1.55 32.39
CA THR A 442 29.32 -0.75 33.61
C THR A 442 28.49 0.50 33.28
N THR A 443 27.52 0.80 34.16
CA THR A 443 26.47 1.85 34.07
C THR A 443 26.76 3.05 34.98
N GLN A 444 26.35 4.27 34.59
CA GLN A 444 26.16 5.42 35.52
C GLN A 444 25.22 6.52 34.97
N SER A 445 24.70 7.35 35.88
CA SER A 445 23.43 8.11 35.89
C SER A 445 23.46 9.59 35.42
N LEU A 446 22.27 10.10 35.05
CA LEU A 446 21.89 11.45 34.54
C LEU A 446 21.91 12.62 35.55
N PRO A 447 22.14 13.88 35.09
CA PRO A 447 21.09 14.95 35.15
C PRO A 447 21.13 15.95 33.94
N PRO A 448 20.40 17.10 33.97
CA PRO A 448 19.16 17.42 33.24
C PRO A 448 19.31 18.15 31.88
N ILE A 449 18.20 18.17 31.12
CA ILE A 449 18.06 18.45 29.67
C ILE A 449 17.97 19.95 29.33
N LEU A 450 18.64 20.35 28.23
CA LEU A 450 18.51 21.63 27.51
C LEU A 450 18.07 21.34 26.06
N ASP A 451 17.11 22.11 25.57
CA ASP A 451 16.24 21.86 24.42
C ASP A 451 16.84 22.35 23.08
N VAL A 452 17.07 21.45 22.13
CA VAL A 452 17.33 21.75 20.71
C VAL A 452 16.70 20.64 19.85
N THR A 453 15.59 20.92 19.17
CA THR A 453 14.97 20.00 18.21
C THR A 453 15.21 20.46 16.77
N ASN A 454 15.70 19.56 15.92
CA ASN A 454 15.43 19.62 14.47
C ASN A 454 14.16 18.78 14.20
N ASP A 455 13.19 19.34 13.48
CA ASP A 455 11.90 18.67 13.18
C ASP A 455 11.83 18.17 11.73
N ARG A 456 12.97 18.17 11.03
CA ARG A 456 13.05 17.99 9.57
C ARG A 456 13.00 16.55 9.07
N CYS A 457 13.28 15.56 9.90
CA CYS A 457 13.35 14.16 9.45
C CYS A 457 12.47 13.30 10.36
N VAL A 458 11.35 12.80 9.84
CA VAL A 458 10.33 12.11 10.63
C VAL A 458 10.24 10.64 10.20
N PRO A 459 10.50 9.66 11.09
CA PRO A 459 10.33 8.25 10.78
C PRO A 459 8.92 7.94 10.26
N LEU A 460 8.84 7.17 9.19
CA LEU A 460 7.57 6.74 8.58
C LEU A 460 7.18 5.31 8.97
N ASP A 461 8.14 4.50 9.41
CA ASP A 461 7.88 3.19 9.97
C ASP A 461 8.00 3.22 11.50
N ASN A 462 7.16 2.44 12.19
CA ASN A 462 7.22 2.24 13.63
C ASN A 462 8.44 1.37 14.06
N LYS A 463 9.38 1.13 13.15
CA LYS A 463 10.57 0.33 13.43
C LYS A 463 11.55 1.18 14.21
N VAL A 464 12.13 0.58 15.25
CA VAL A 464 13.31 1.15 15.89
C VAL A 464 14.42 1.16 14.84
N GLN A 465 14.77 2.36 14.37
CA GLN A 465 15.86 2.50 13.43
C GLN A 465 17.14 2.02 14.11
N THR A 466 17.70 0.95 13.57
CA THR A 466 19.00 0.46 14.03
C THR A 466 20.08 1.08 13.15
N PRO A 467 21.30 1.27 13.67
CA PRO A 467 22.50 1.68 12.92
C PRO A 467 22.72 0.97 11.57
N ASN A 468 22.09 -0.19 11.38
CA ASN A 468 22.34 -1.11 10.27
C ASN A 468 21.27 -1.09 9.17
N MET A 469 20.39 -0.10 9.17
CA MET A 469 19.36 0.01 8.14
C MET A 469 19.77 1.01 7.08
N LEU A 470 19.65 0.63 5.81
CA LEU A 470 19.71 1.58 4.70
C LEU A 470 18.52 2.52 4.80
N ARG A 471 18.80 3.81 4.95
CA ARG A 471 17.77 4.85 5.03
C ARG A 471 17.36 5.30 3.64
N VAL A 472 16.05 5.22 3.38
CA VAL A 472 15.39 5.80 2.22
C VAL A 472 14.67 7.06 2.70
N VAL A 473 15.14 8.23 2.24
CA VAL A 473 14.54 9.52 2.59
C VAL A 473 13.39 9.79 1.63
N VAL A 474 12.20 9.91 2.18
CA VAL A 474 10.97 10.15 1.43
C VAL A 474 10.71 11.65 1.37
N ILE A 475 10.80 12.24 0.18
CA ILE A 475 10.83 13.69 -0.03
C ILE A 475 9.48 14.17 -0.61
N PRO A 476 8.82 15.17 0.00
CA PRO A 476 7.56 15.71 -0.51
C PRO A 476 7.79 16.74 -1.63
N ASP A 477 7.08 16.59 -2.75
CA ASP A 477 7.04 17.62 -3.80
C ASP A 477 5.58 18.01 -4.15
N GLY A 478 5.22 19.26 -3.88
CA GLY A 478 3.84 19.75 -4.08
C GLY A 478 2.86 19.39 -2.95
N TYR A 479 3.37 19.05 -1.77
CA TYR A 479 2.59 18.91 -0.53
C TYR A 479 2.70 20.17 0.32
N THR A 480 1.74 20.40 1.22
CA THR A 480 1.73 21.57 2.11
C THR A 480 1.98 21.25 3.57
N ASN A 481 1.78 19.99 3.98
CA ASN A 481 1.92 19.54 5.36
C ASN A 481 2.28 18.05 5.45
N LEU A 482 2.74 17.65 6.64
CA LEU A 482 3.25 16.30 6.91
C LEU A 482 2.18 15.23 6.99
N GLN A 483 0.98 15.52 7.48
CA GLN A 483 -0.09 14.53 7.63
C GLN A 483 -0.58 14.05 6.26
N GLU A 484 -0.84 15.00 5.36
CA GLU A 484 -1.23 14.74 3.98
C GLU A 484 -0.15 13.95 3.22
N PHE A 485 1.11 14.33 3.41
CA PHE A 485 2.24 13.63 2.82
C PHE A 485 2.38 12.19 3.35
N LYS A 486 2.26 11.99 4.66
CA LYS A 486 2.28 10.66 5.30
C LYS A 486 1.19 9.75 4.75
N LEU A 487 -0.02 10.27 4.51
CA LEU A 487 -1.12 9.48 3.95
C LEU A 487 -0.82 9.01 2.52
N ALA A 488 -0.26 9.87 1.67
CA ALA A 488 0.12 9.51 0.31
C ALA A 488 1.25 8.47 0.29
N VAL A 489 2.29 8.70 1.11
CA VAL A 489 3.42 7.78 1.26
C VAL A 489 2.97 6.43 1.82
N GLY A 490 2.06 6.42 2.78
CA GLY A 490 1.50 5.21 3.38
C GLY A 490 0.91 4.26 2.34
N LYS A 491 0.13 4.79 1.37
CA LYS A 491 -0.44 3.99 0.27
C LYS A 491 0.63 3.35 -0.62
N GLY A 492 1.65 4.12 -1.00
CA GLY A 492 2.75 3.60 -1.84
C GLY A 492 3.61 2.56 -1.11
N LEU A 493 3.96 2.83 0.15
CA LEU A 493 4.74 1.92 0.98
C LEU A 493 3.95 0.67 1.38
N GLU A 494 2.64 0.75 1.58
CA GLU A 494 1.78 -0.42 1.82
C GLU A 494 1.87 -1.40 0.66
N ILE A 495 1.79 -0.92 -0.58
CA ILE A 495 1.92 -1.76 -1.79
C ILE A 495 3.32 -2.40 -1.85
N PHE A 496 4.36 -1.63 -1.57
CA PHE A 496 5.74 -2.15 -1.50
C PHE A 496 5.88 -3.18 -0.38
N PHE A 497 5.33 -2.93 0.82
CA PHE A 497 5.40 -3.86 1.93
C PHE A 497 4.56 -5.11 1.69
N ASN A 498 3.47 -5.05 0.92
CA ASN A 498 2.66 -6.21 0.58
C ASN A 498 3.23 -7.05 -0.57
N SER A 499 4.41 -6.69 -1.08
CA SER A 499 5.21 -7.54 -1.97
C SER A 499 5.91 -8.70 -1.24
N ASN A 500 6.54 -9.58 -2.02
CA ASN A 500 7.34 -10.71 -1.53
C ASN A 500 8.76 -10.30 -1.08
N VAL A 501 9.05 -8.99 -1.04
CA VAL A 501 10.25 -8.42 -0.37
C VAL A 501 10.26 -8.76 1.14
N LYS A 502 9.10 -9.13 1.71
CA LYS A 502 8.96 -9.64 3.08
C LYS A 502 9.52 -11.05 3.33
N SER A 503 9.44 -11.98 2.36
CA SER A 503 9.33 -13.41 2.68
C SER A 503 10.55 -14.29 2.41
N ARG A 504 11.61 -13.78 1.77
CA ARG A 504 12.61 -14.68 1.15
C ARG A 504 13.77 -15.13 2.04
N THR A 505 14.21 -14.32 3.00
CA THR A 505 15.21 -14.72 4.01
C THR A 505 14.80 -14.26 5.40
N ASN A 506 15.39 -14.86 6.44
CA ASN A 506 15.33 -14.34 7.81
C ASN A 506 16.67 -13.62 8.09
N PRO A 507 16.68 -12.31 8.34
CA PRO A 507 15.53 -11.45 8.64
C PRO A 507 14.85 -10.81 7.41
N GLY A 508 15.27 -11.09 6.17
CA GLY A 508 14.59 -10.57 4.97
C GLY A 508 15.09 -9.18 4.57
N ILE A 509 14.54 -8.62 3.49
CA ILE A 509 14.96 -7.33 2.93
C ILE A 509 14.42 -6.18 3.78
N LEU A 510 13.15 -6.22 4.19
CA LEU A 510 12.50 -5.12 4.90
C LEU A 510 13.12 -4.74 6.24
N PRO A 511 13.68 -5.66 7.06
CA PRO A 511 14.39 -5.25 8.29
C PRO A 511 15.74 -4.57 8.05
N ARG A 512 16.19 -4.46 6.80
CA ARG A 512 17.40 -3.74 6.40
C ARG A 512 17.11 -2.35 5.82
N LEU A 513 15.84 -1.97 5.72
CA LEU A 513 15.40 -0.67 5.20
C LEU A 513 14.71 0.13 6.32
N ALA A 514 14.96 1.43 6.34
CA ALA A 514 14.25 2.40 7.16
C ALA A 514 13.76 3.55 6.27
N PHE A 515 12.49 3.96 6.44
CA PHE A 515 11.90 5.06 5.68
C PHE A 515 11.74 6.30 6.55
N VAL A 516 12.22 7.45 6.06
CA VAL A 516 12.22 8.73 6.81
C VAL A 516 11.63 9.82 5.94
N ALA A 517 10.53 10.43 6.37
CA ALA A 517 9.96 11.59 5.70
C ALA A 517 10.80 12.85 5.93
N TYR A 518 11.09 13.58 4.85
CA TYR A 518 11.67 14.91 4.94
C TYR A 518 10.57 15.96 5.13
N ASN A 519 10.52 16.56 6.32
CA ASN A 519 9.50 17.49 6.77
C ASN A 519 9.83 18.94 6.33
N LYS A 520 9.89 19.14 5.01
CA LYS A 520 10.11 20.46 4.38
C LYS A 520 9.32 20.57 3.07
N PHE A 521 8.32 21.45 3.06
CA PHE A 521 7.29 21.52 2.00
C PHE A 521 7.40 22.73 1.07
N ASP A 522 8.27 23.68 1.40
CA ASP A 522 8.47 24.93 0.65
C ASP A 522 9.49 24.80 -0.49
N THR A 523 10.05 23.60 -0.70
CA THR A 523 11.12 23.35 -1.66
C THR A 523 10.55 22.76 -2.95
N ASP A 524 10.90 23.37 -4.09
CA ASP A 524 10.59 22.82 -5.42
C ASP A 524 11.72 21.89 -5.87
N TYR A 525 11.42 20.59 -5.98
CA TYR A 525 12.38 19.60 -6.46
C TYR A 525 12.42 19.50 -7.99
N ALA A 526 11.66 20.37 -8.67
CA ALA A 526 11.59 20.48 -10.12
C ALA A 526 11.23 19.14 -10.80
N CYS A 527 10.31 18.40 -10.18
CA CYS A 527 9.77 17.15 -10.72
C CYS A 527 8.80 17.44 -11.87
N LYS A 528 9.09 16.90 -13.05
CA LYS A 528 8.26 17.06 -14.25
C LYS A 528 8.19 15.75 -15.01
N SER A 529 7.02 15.47 -15.59
CA SER A 529 6.90 14.44 -16.62
C SER A 529 7.47 14.99 -17.93
N ASN A 530 8.43 14.28 -18.53
CA ASN A 530 9.21 14.79 -19.67
C ASN A 530 8.35 14.96 -20.94
N ALA A 531 8.69 15.92 -21.80
CA ALA A 531 8.03 16.16 -23.09
C ALA A 531 8.19 15.03 -24.14
N LEU A 532 9.10 14.07 -23.91
CA LEU A 532 9.28 12.85 -24.72
C LEU A 532 8.15 11.83 -24.45
N GLY A 533 6.90 12.27 -24.57
CA GLY A 533 5.70 11.45 -24.46
C GLY A 533 5.08 11.32 -23.07
N GLY A 534 5.50 12.12 -22.07
CA GLY A 534 4.87 12.14 -20.74
C GLY A 534 5.06 10.88 -19.89
N ARG A 535 5.93 9.94 -20.30
CA ARG A 535 6.05 8.62 -19.65
C ARG A 535 7.09 8.56 -18.52
N PHE A 536 8.07 9.44 -18.52
CA PHE A 536 9.15 9.43 -17.54
C PHE A 536 9.03 10.61 -16.59
N LEU A 537 9.06 10.33 -15.30
CA LEU A 537 9.23 11.35 -14.26
C LEU A 537 10.71 11.59 -14.03
N SER A 538 11.13 12.85 -14.04
CA SER A 538 12.45 13.24 -13.56
C SER A 538 12.34 14.45 -12.64
N CYS A 539 13.08 14.42 -11.53
CA CYS A 539 13.31 15.56 -10.65
C CYS A 539 14.72 16.05 -10.91
N THR A 540 14.88 17.35 -11.14
CA THR A 540 16.13 17.93 -11.69
C THR A 540 16.87 18.81 -10.71
N ASN A 541 16.29 19.08 -9.54
CA ASN A 541 16.96 19.83 -8.48
C ASN A 541 17.81 18.88 -7.62
N ASP A 542 18.88 18.35 -8.22
CA ASP A 542 19.77 17.37 -7.59
C ASP A 542 20.37 17.91 -6.26
N GLU A 543 20.70 19.21 -6.18
CA GLU A 543 21.20 19.85 -4.95
C GLU A 543 20.18 19.79 -3.81
N ALA A 544 18.91 20.10 -4.07
CA ALA A 544 17.87 20.03 -3.03
C ALA A 544 17.62 18.60 -2.57
N ILE A 545 17.65 17.64 -3.50
CA ILE A 545 17.44 16.20 -3.21
C ILE A 545 18.60 15.67 -2.36
N ARG A 546 19.85 15.91 -2.79
CA ARG A 546 21.05 15.50 -2.04
C ARG A 546 21.12 16.19 -0.67
N ARG A 547 20.76 17.46 -0.58
CA ARG A 547 20.64 18.14 0.72
C ARG A 547 19.64 17.44 1.65
N ALA A 548 18.45 17.09 1.16
CA ALA A 548 17.45 16.36 1.95
C ALA A 548 17.96 14.99 2.41
N MET A 549 18.64 14.26 1.52
CA MET A 549 19.31 13.00 1.86
C MET A 549 20.37 13.20 2.94
N SER A 550 21.25 14.19 2.79
CA SER A 550 22.31 14.51 3.76
C SER A 550 21.74 14.92 5.12
N GLU A 551 20.71 15.77 5.16
CA GLU A 551 20.06 16.24 6.41
C GLU A 551 19.40 15.08 7.19
N CYS A 552 18.91 14.04 6.50
CA CYS A 552 18.28 12.87 7.12
C CYS A 552 19.15 11.61 7.17
N ALA A 553 20.45 11.73 6.84
CA ALA A 553 21.40 10.62 6.70
C ALA A 553 20.87 9.48 5.78
N GLY A 554 20.21 9.86 4.69
CA GLY A 554 19.69 8.95 3.67
C GLY A 554 20.77 8.50 2.69
N GLY A 555 20.86 7.20 2.45
CA GLY A 555 21.67 6.64 1.37
C GLY A 555 20.91 6.50 0.05
N LYS A 556 19.57 6.64 0.09
CA LYS A 556 18.65 6.58 -1.06
C LYS A 556 17.50 7.57 -0.87
N ALA A 557 16.82 7.94 -1.94
CA ALA A 557 15.65 8.81 -1.89
C ALA A 557 14.43 8.22 -2.61
N LEU A 558 13.25 8.54 -2.10
CA LEU A 558 11.96 8.35 -2.76
C LEU A 558 11.23 9.69 -2.78
N ILE A 559 11.05 10.28 -3.95
CA ILE A 559 10.28 11.52 -4.10
C ILE A 559 8.83 11.16 -4.39
N VAL A 560 7.90 11.67 -3.60
CA VAL A 560 6.47 11.58 -3.90
C VAL A 560 6.00 12.96 -4.32
N THR A 561 5.50 13.08 -5.55
CA THR A 561 5.14 14.36 -6.17
C THR A 561 3.67 14.43 -6.56
N ARG A 562 3.07 15.62 -6.42
CA ARG A 562 1.75 15.95 -7.01
C ARG A 562 1.84 16.76 -8.30
N LYS A 563 3.05 17.11 -8.72
CA LYS A 563 3.31 17.96 -9.88
C LYS A 563 3.50 17.17 -11.17
N ALA A 564 3.43 15.84 -11.11
CA ALA A 564 3.62 14.95 -12.24
C ALA A 564 2.53 13.87 -12.28
N THR A 565 2.53 13.05 -13.34
CA THR A 565 1.56 11.97 -13.55
C THR A 565 2.22 10.63 -13.87
N SER A 566 3.53 10.54 -13.68
CA SER A 566 4.36 9.42 -14.12
C SER A 566 5.22 8.92 -12.97
N ALA A 567 5.96 7.83 -13.16
CA ALA A 567 6.98 7.37 -12.23
C ALA A 567 8.33 7.27 -12.96
N GLY A 568 9.41 7.16 -12.20
CA GLY A 568 10.73 6.93 -12.74
C GLY A 568 11.79 6.91 -11.66
N ALA A 569 12.93 6.30 -11.97
CA ALA A 569 14.08 6.26 -11.11
C ALA A 569 15.35 6.65 -11.87
N VAL A 570 16.27 7.33 -11.17
CA VAL A 570 17.59 7.68 -11.69
C VAL A 570 18.61 7.53 -10.57
N GLY A 571 19.56 6.62 -10.74
CA GLY A 571 20.64 6.38 -9.79
C GLY A 571 20.12 5.91 -8.43
N ASP A 572 20.18 6.77 -7.42
CA ASP A 572 19.76 6.52 -6.04
C ASP A 572 18.39 7.11 -5.67
N ILE A 573 17.70 7.68 -6.66
CA ILE A 573 16.48 8.45 -6.49
C ILE A 573 15.37 7.75 -7.25
N ALA A 574 14.36 7.27 -6.52
CA ALA A 574 13.07 6.88 -7.06
C ALA A 574 12.11 8.07 -6.99
N ALA A 575 11.18 8.18 -7.94
CA ALA A 575 10.15 9.19 -7.94
C ALA A 575 8.81 8.62 -8.41
N VAL A 576 7.73 8.94 -7.69
CA VAL A 576 6.37 8.52 -8.00
C VAL A 576 5.39 9.68 -7.85
N ALA A 577 4.33 9.68 -8.65
CA ALA A 577 3.28 10.69 -8.66
C ALA A 577 2.03 10.25 -7.89
N ASP A 578 1.59 11.07 -6.95
CA ASP A 578 0.35 10.90 -6.19
C ASP A 578 -0.85 11.55 -6.92
N PRO A 579 -1.97 10.83 -7.13
CA PRO A 579 -2.20 9.41 -6.82
C PRO A 579 -1.84 8.45 -7.96
N SER A 580 -1.49 8.99 -9.13
CA SER A 580 -1.48 8.27 -10.41
C SER A 580 -0.57 7.05 -10.50
N THR A 581 0.59 7.07 -9.82
CA THR A 581 1.64 6.07 -9.98
C THR A 581 2.20 5.56 -8.63
N LEU A 582 1.50 5.79 -7.51
CA LEU A 582 1.90 5.27 -6.20
C LEU A 582 2.06 3.73 -6.20
N ALA A 583 1.30 3.01 -7.03
CA ALA A 583 1.42 1.58 -7.18
C ALA A 583 2.77 1.11 -7.77
N PHE A 584 3.52 2.00 -8.42
CA PHE A 584 4.86 1.72 -8.94
C PHE A 584 5.97 1.96 -7.92
N THR A 585 5.65 2.33 -6.67
CA THR A 585 6.66 2.58 -5.61
C THR A 585 7.65 1.42 -5.49
N GLY A 586 7.17 0.18 -5.50
CA GLY A 586 8.06 -0.99 -5.47
C GLY A 586 8.97 -1.09 -6.70
N HIS A 587 8.42 -0.89 -7.90
CA HIS A 587 9.15 -0.90 -9.16
C HIS A 587 10.30 0.12 -9.16
N GLU A 588 10.00 1.38 -8.85
CA GLU A 588 11.01 2.45 -8.85
C GLU A 588 12.07 2.28 -7.75
N LEU A 589 11.67 1.79 -6.57
CA LEU A 589 12.63 1.43 -5.53
C LEU A 589 13.52 0.24 -5.97
N GLY A 590 13.02 -0.65 -6.83
CA GLY A 590 13.79 -1.74 -7.43
C GLY A 590 14.94 -1.26 -8.32
N HIS A 591 14.79 -0.11 -8.96
CA HIS A 591 15.88 0.55 -9.69
C HIS A 591 16.82 1.31 -8.74
N ALA A 592 16.26 2.05 -7.78
CA ALA A 592 17.03 2.99 -6.97
C ALA A 592 17.84 2.32 -5.85
N VAL A 593 17.28 1.30 -5.19
CA VAL A 593 17.80 0.80 -3.91
C VAL A 593 18.84 -0.32 -4.05
N PRO A 594 18.58 -1.46 -4.74
CA PRO A 594 19.55 -2.53 -4.84
C PRO A 594 20.76 -2.14 -5.71
N ARG A 595 21.91 -2.74 -5.38
CA ARG A 595 23.16 -2.66 -6.16
C ARG A 595 23.70 -4.07 -6.46
N PRO A 596 23.83 -4.49 -7.72
CA PRO A 596 23.47 -3.76 -8.95
C PRO A 596 21.96 -3.46 -9.01
N PRO A 597 21.55 -2.36 -9.68
CA PRO A 597 20.14 -2.02 -9.83
C PRO A 597 19.38 -3.13 -10.58
N LEU A 598 18.09 -3.24 -10.34
CA LEU A 598 17.22 -4.06 -11.19
C LEU A 598 16.94 -3.29 -12.48
N ASP A 599 16.83 -4.02 -13.58
CA ASP A 599 16.44 -3.48 -14.86
C ASP A 599 14.95 -3.69 -15.10
N ASP A 600 14.42 -2.89 -16.03
CA ASP A 600 13.10 -3.10 -16.60
C ASP A 600 13.08 -4.45 -17.32
N GLU A 601 12.11 -5.30 -17.02
CA GLU A 601 11.97 -6.61 -17.65
C GLU A 601 11.12 -6.55 -18.93
N TYR A 602 10.43 -5.43 -19.19
CA TYR A 602 9.71 -5.23 -20.46
C TYR A 602 10.64 -4.81 -21.59
N ASN A 603 10.18 -4.96 -22.82
CA ASN A 603 11.00 -4.79 -24.05
C ASN A 603 11.34 -3.35 -24.44
N SER A 604 11.18 -2.38 -23.53
CA SER A 604 11.36 -0.97 -23.85
C SER A 604 11.90 -0.16 -22.66
N GLY A 605 13.09 -0.49 -22.19
CA GLY A 605 13.77 0.14 -21.05
C GLY A 605 15.25 0.38 -21.29
N PHE A 606 15.93 0.93 -20.29
CA PHE A 606 17.39 1.07 -20.30
C PHE A 606 18.00 -0.16 -19.63
N HIS A 607 18.92 -0.83 -20.34
CA HIS A 607 19.66 -1.96 -19.77
C HIS A 607 20.91 -1.46 -19.05
N ASN A 608 21.06 -1.79 -17.77
CA ASN A 608 22.28 -1.60 -17.01
C ASN A 608 23.14 -2.87 -17.06
N ALA A 609 24.42 -2.71 -17.38
CA ALA A 609 25.37 -3.81 -17.30
C ALA A 609 25.39 -4.37 -15.86
N GLY A 610 25.26 -5.70 -15.72
CA GLY A 610 25.28 -6.36 -14.42
C GLY A 610 23.95 -6.38 -13.65
N ALA A 611 22.84 -5.90 -14.23
CA ALA A 611 21.52 -5.99 -13.61
C ALA A 611 21.17 -7.44 -13.22
N ALA A 612 20.70 -7.64 -11.98
CA ALA A 612 20.51 -8.97 -11.41
C ALA A 612 19.39 -9.79 -12.10
N ASN A 613 18.50 -9.12 -12.84
CA ASN A 613 17.30 -9.68 -13.45
C ASN A 613 17.24 -9.57 -14.98
N CYS A 614 18.31 -9.13 -15.67
CA CYS A 614 18.42 -9.17 -17.13
C CYS A 614 19.71 -9.87 -17.58
N ALA A 615 19.60 -10.87 -18.46
CA ALA A 615 20.72 -11.63 -19.01
C ALA A 615 20.89 -11.34 -20.51
N ALA A 616 22.14 -11.24 -20.96
CA ALA A 616 22.46 -11.06 -22.38
C ALA A 616 22.48 -12.38 -23.17
N ASP A 617 22.56 -13.51 -22.47
CA ASP A 617 22.63 -14.84 -23.07
C ASP A 617 21.28 -15.57 -22.99
N SER A 618 20.95 -16.30 -24.05
CA SER A 618 19.71 -17.09 -24.13
C SER A 618 19.69 -18.32 -23.23
N GLN A 619 20.77 -18.57 -22.49
CA GLN A 619 20.84 -19.62 -21.47
C GLN A 619 20.55 -19.06 -20.07
N CYS A 620 20.39 -17.75 -19.92
CA CYS A 620 20.23 -17.01 -18.67
C CYS A 620 21.27 -17.41 -17.61
N SER A 621 22.54 -17.50 -18.03
CA SER A 621 23.66 -18.01 -17.24
C SER A 621 23.79 -17.37 -15.85
N LEU A 622 23.41 -16.09 -15.73
CA LEU A 622 23.41 -15.32 -14.49
C LEU A 622 22.66 -15.99 -13.33
N TRP A 623 21.55 -16.67 -13.61
CA TRP A 623 20.69 -17.22 -12.57
C TRP A 623 20.19 -18.63 -12.84
N LYS A 624 20.53 -19.23 -13.98
CA LYS A 624 20.16 -20.60 -14.38
C LYS A 624 20.47 -21.65 -13.30
N THR A 625 21.58 -21.50 -12.58
CA THR A 625 21.98 -22.44 -11.52
C THR A 625 20.95 -22.50 -10.39
N SER A 626 20.39 -21.35 -10.03
CA SER A 626 19.39 -21.20 -8.97
C SER A 626 17.96 -21.36 -9.51
N TYR A 627 17.69 -20.92 -10.74
CA TYR A 627 16.38 -20.91 -11.39
C TYR A 627 16.48 -21.51 -12.81
N PRO A 628 16.51 -22.84 -12.93
CA PRO A 628 16.82 -23.53 -14.19
C PRO A 628 15.76 -23.35 -15.29
N ASN A 629 14.53 -22.95 -14.94
CA ASN A 629 13.43 -22.74 -15.87
C ASN A 629 13.15 -21.24 -16.16
N ALA A 630 13.91 -20.33 -15.57
CA ALA A 630 13.68 -18.90 -15.62
C ALA A 630 14.43 -18.26 -16.79
N CYS A 631 13.93 -18.35 -18.02
CA CYS A 631 14.59 -17.68 -19.17
C CYS A 631 13.62 -17.32 -20.28
N PHE A 632 13.15 -16.08 -20.26
CA PHE A 632 12.13 -15.56 -21.17
C PHE A 632 12.72 -14.44 -22.03
N ALA A 633 12.44 -14.45 -23.34
CA ALA A 633 12.94 -13.43 -24.24
C ALA A 633 12.33 -12.05 -23.92
N GLY A 634 13.18 -11.03 -23.89
CA GLY A 634 12.87 -9.65 -23.57
C GLY A 634 13.29 -9.21 -22.17
N CYS A 635 14.10 -8.16 -22.05
CA CYS A 635 14.47 -7.54 -20.77
C CYS A 635 15.14 -6.19 -21.02
N SER A 636 14.43 -5.07 -20.89
CA SER A 636 14.81 -3.72 -21.32
C SER A 636 14.99 -3.58 -22.84
N LYS A 637 15.58 -4.58 -23.50
CA LYS A 637 15.75 -4.72 -24.94
C LYS A 637 15.23 -6.09 -25.41
N PRO A 638 14.73 -6.20 -26.66
CA PRO A 638 14.19 -7.46 -27.19
C PRO A 638 15.20 -8.62 -27.26
N ASN A 639 16.49 -8.34 -27.30
CA ASN A 639 17.56 -9.34 -27.43
C ASN A 639 18.16 -9.79 -26.08
N LEU A 640 17.63 -9.29 -24.97
CA LEU A 640 18.00 -9.69 -23.62
C LEU A 640 16.94 -10.64 -23.05
N PHE A 641 17.21 -11.28 -21.93
CA PHE A 641 16.35 -12.30 -21.34
C PHE A 641 16.04 -11.96 -19.88
N ARG A 642 14.78 -12.17 -19.46
CA ARG A 642 14.28 -11.98 -18.11
C ARG A 642 13.97 -13.32 -17.44
N PRO A 643 13.92 -13.38 -16.11
CA PRO A 643 13.69 -14.63 -15.38
C PRO A 643 12.23 -15.05 -15.29
N SER A 644 11.25 -14.16 -15.50
CA SER A 644 9.83 -14.51 -15.44
C SER A 644 8.98 -13.72 -16.44
N GLU A 645 7.82 -14.26 -16.84
CA GLU A 645 6.85 -13.49 -17.63
C GLU A 645 6.15 -12.41 -16.80
N LYS A 646 6.12 -12.56 -15.47
CA LYS A 646 5.46 -11.64 -14.54
C LYS A 646 6.41 -11.26 -13.42
N SER A 647 6.60 -9.97 -13.23
CA SER A 647 7.44 -9.38 -12.19
C SER A 647 6.99 -7.94 -11.98
N ALA A 648 7.25 -7.40 -10.79
CA ALA A 648 7.19 -5.98 -10.53
C ALA A 648 8.01 -5.16 -11.54
N MET A 649 9.06 -5.76 -12.13
CA MET A 649 9.91 -5.11 -13.14
C MET A 649 9.39 -5.24 -14.59
N ASN A 650 8.40 -6.10 -14.89
CA ASN A 650 7.97 -6.38 -16.28
C ASN A 650 6.65 -5.69 -16.69
N ASN A 651 5.73 -5.44 -15.77
CA ASN A 651 4.33 -5.23 -16.18
C ASN A 651 3.84 -3.78 -16.06
N PHE A 652 4.05 -2.98 -17.12
CA PHE A 652 3.38 -1.68 -17.32
C PHE A 652 2.01 -1.88 -17.99
N GLY A 653 0.96 -2.19 -17.23
CA GLY A 653 -0.41 -2.03 -17.74
C GLY A 653 -1.48 -2.94 -17.16
N ASN A 654 -1.13 -4.12 -16.64
CA ASN A 654 -2.07 -5.00 -15.94
C ASN A 654 -1.58 -5.18 -14.51
N PHE A 655 -2.19 -4.43 -13.58
CA PHE A 655 -1.86 -4.39 -12.15
C PHE A 655 -2.04 -5.76 -11.49
N THR A 656 -1.01 -6.60 -11.61
CA THR A 656 -0.45 -7.56 -10.65
C THR A 656 0.58 -8.41 -11.41
N PRO A 657 1.77 -8.67 -10.83
CA PRO A 657 2.00 -8.78 -9.40
C PRO A 657 2.89 -7.67 -8.82
N SER A 658 2.57 -7.24 -7.61
CA SER A 658 3.48 -6.51 -6.70
C SER A 658 4.72 -7.33 -6.30
N HIS A 659 4.97 -8.46 -6.96
CA HIS A 659 5.98 -9.44 -6.58
C HIS A 659 7.18 -9.36 -7.51
N PHE A 660 8.37 -9.34 -6.92
CA PHE A 660 9.63 -9.50 -7.63
C PHE A 660 9.86 -10.99 -7.88
N ASN A 661 10.39 -11.35 -9.04
CA ASN A 661 10.86 -12.72 -9.27
C ASN A 661 12.10 -13.04 -8.42
N GLY A 662 12.51 -14.31 -8.43
CA GLY A 662 13.65 -14.79 -7.65
C GLY A 662 14.93 -13.98 -7.89
N PRO A 663 15.43 -13.86 -9.13
CA PRO A 663 16.65 -13.09 -9.40
C PRO A 663 16.57 -11.61 -8.97
N SER A 664 15.40 -10.99 -9.11
CA SER A 664 15.16 -9.64 -8.59
C SER A 664 15.29 -9.56 -7.07
N LEU A 665 14.72 -10.53 -6.33
CA LEU A 665 14.86 -10.61 -4.88
C LEU A 665 16.30 -10.92 -4.46
N ASP A 666 17.04 -11.74 -5.22
CA ASP A 666 18.48 -11.96 -4.98
C ASP A 666 19.26 -10.66 -5.17
N GLY A 667 18.89 -9.83 -6.15
CA GLY A 667 19.42 -8.48 -6.35
C GLY A 667 19.18 -7.58 -5.14
N TRP A 668 17.96 -7.58 -4.60
CA TRP A 668 17.63 -6.89 -3.35
C TRP A 668 18.46 -7.40 -2.15
N GLU A 669 18.60 -8.71 -2.00
CA GLU A 669 19.29 -9.31 -0.85
C GLU A 669 20.80 -9.10 -0.87
N LYS A 670 21.41 -9.12 -2.06
CA LYS A 670 22.84 -8.84 -2.28
C LYS A 670 23.13 -7.35 -2.24
N GLY A 671 22.22 -6.55 -2.79
CA GLY A 671 22.45 -5.14 -3.05
C GLY A 671 22.13 -4.19 -1.91
N ILE A 672 21.43 -4.65 -0.88
CA ILE A 672 21.39 -3.94 0.40
C ILE A 672 22.51 -4.51 1.26
N PRO A 673 23.60 -3.75 1.51
CA PRO A 673 24.72 -4.21 2.31
C PRO A 673 24.21 -4.82 3.61
N ARG A 674 24.75 -5.97 4.00
CA ARG A 674 24.58 -6.44 5.38
C ARG A 674 25.38 -5.49 6.26
N PHE A 675 24.76 -4.38 6.66
CA PHE A 675 25.36 -3.51 7.65
C PHE A 675 25.57 -4.35 8.91
N SER A 676 26.84 -4.70 9.17
CA SER A 676 27.28 -5.18 10.48
C SER A 676 26.97 -4.10 11.51
N ALA A 677 26.78 -4.46 12.78
CA ALA A 677 26.32 -3.65 13.96
C ALA A 677 27.05 -2.34 14.29
N THR A 678 27.80 -1.83 13.34
CA THR A 678 28.34 -0.50 13.25
C THR A 678 27.69 0.14 12.03
N LEU A 679 26.81 1.15 12.24
CA LEU A 679 26.67 2.33 11.34
C LEU A 679 27.99 2.41 10.59
N PRO A 680 28.00 2.22 9.24
CA PRO A 680 29.14 1.72 8.48
C PRO A 680 30.35 2.08 9.27
N SER A 681 30.88 1.11 10.05
CA SER A 681 32.05 1.48 10.81
C SER A 681 32.94 2.04 9.72
N PHE A 682 33.48 3.20 9.99
CA PHE A 682 34.71 3.68 9.40
C PHE A 682 35.82 2.62 9.57
N GLN A 683 35.56 1.33 9.39
CA GLN A 683 36.42 0.40 8.69
C GLN A 683 36.65 1.03 7.33
N PHE A 684 37.59 1.98 7.35
CA PHE A 684 38.61 2.17 6.36
C PHE A 684 38.32 1.33 5.12
N LEU A 685 37.90 1.98 4.04
CA LEU A 685 38.17 1.51 2.68
C LEU A 685 39.70 1.45 2.49
N HIS A 686 40.32 0.53 3.21
CA HIS A 686 41.45 -0.25 2.78
C HIS A 686 40.87 -1.65 2.53
N ASP A 687 39.93 -1.73 1.58
CA ASP A 687 39.91 -2.88 0.68
C ASP A 687 40.94 -2.61 -0.43
N GLY A 688 42.14 -2.17 -0.03
CA GLY A 688 43.32 -2.58 -0.76
C GLY A 688 43.43 -4.06 -0.47
N GLU A 689 43.49 -4.86 -1.54
CA GLU A 689 44.08 -6.18 -1.49
C GLU A 689 45.28 -6.19 -0.54
N ASP A 690 45.54 -7.32 0.11
CA ASP A 690 46.69 -7.57 0.97
C ASP A 690 48.04 -7.25 0.27
N ASP A 691 48.34 -5.99 -0.02
CA ASP A 691 49.64 -5.52 -0.42
C ASP A 691 50.41 -5.27 0.86
N GLU A 692 51.06 -6.33 1.32
CA GLU A 692 51.98 -6.35 2.46
C GLU A 692 53.12 -5.31 2.34
N ASN A 693 53.18 -4.53 1.25
CA ASN A 693 54.18 -3.49 0.99
C ASN A 693 53.67 -2.04 1.11
N ALA A 694 52.39 -1.79 1.40
CA ALA A 694 51.92 -0.42 1.62
C ALA A 694 52.57 0.16 2.91
N PRO A 695 53.34 1.27 2.83
CA PRO A 695 54.05 1.80 3.99
C PRO A 695 53.05 2.20 5.08
N ALA A 696 53.23 1.65 6.28
CA ALA A 696 52.55 2.07 7.49
C ALA A 696 53.01 3.47 7.92
N THR A 697 52.53 4.50 7.23
CA THR A 697 52.67 5.92 7.57
C THR A 697 51.29 6.52 7.43
N GLY A 698 50.65 7.23 8.36
CA GLY A 698 50.93 7.74 9.69
C GLY A 698 49.69 8.60 10.02
N ASN A 699 49.20 8.60 11.26
CA ASN A 699 47.98 9.30 11.69
C ASN A 699 46.71 8.97 10.89
N LYS A 700 45.90 8.03 11.40
CA LYS A 700 44.53 7.81 10.95
C LYS A 700 43.70 9.06 11.26
N ALA A 701 43.65 10.00 10.31
CA ALA A 701 42.78 11.16 10.37
C ALA A 701 41.34 10.66 10.59
N THR A 702 40.71 11.13 11.67
CA THR A 702 39.33 10.74 11.99
C THR A 702 38.42 11.81 11.41
N PRO A 703 37.48 11.46 10.52
CA PRO A 703 36.60 12.46 9.94
C PRO A 703 35.71 13.08 11.03
N VAL A 704 35.43 14.38 10.92
CA VAL A 704 34.40 15.03 11.72
C VAL A 704 33.07 14.68 11.10
N TYR A 705 32.41 13.68 11.68
CA TYR A 705 31.28 12.95 11.09
C TYR A 705 30.06 13.81 10.70
N PHE A 706 29.95 15.02 11.25
CA PHE A 706 28.83 15.96 11.06
C PHE A 706 29.25 17.23 10.32
N LYS A 707 30.39 17.17 9.63
CA LYS A 707 30.83 18.23 8.73
C LYS A 707 31.14 17.62 7.38
N THR A 708 30.64 18.26 6.34
CA THR A 708 30.92 17.87 4.97
C THR A 708 31.54 19.02 4.19
N HIS A 709 32.48 18.67 3.33
CA HIS A 709 32.82 19.52 2.19
C HIS A 709 31.74 19.31 1.14
N HIS A 710 30.85 20.30 1.01
CA HIS A 710 29.94 20.36 -0.13
C HIS A 710 30.66 21.03 -1.28
N VAL A 711 30.89 20.27 -2.35
CA VAL A 711 31.59 20.73 -3.56
C VAL A 711 30.73 20.46 -4.80
N LEU A 712 30.59 21.47 -5.65
CA LEU A 712 29.93 21.36 -6.94
C LEU A 712 30.98 21.50 -8.03
N ILE A 713 31.18 20.48 -8.85
CA ILE A 713 32.20 20.42 -9.89
C ILE A 713 31.53 20.39 -11.26
N ASN A 714 31.92 21.32 -12.13
CA ASN A 714 31.44 21.41 -13.49
C ASN A 714 32.53 20.99 -14.48
N GLN A 715 32.14 20.52 -15.66
CA GLN A 715 33.09 20.35 -16.75
C GLN A 715 33.21 21.67 -17.53
N THR A 716 34.44 22.17 -17.67
CA THR A 716 34.74 23.42 -18.40
C THR A 716 35.39 23.19 -19.76
N GLY A 717 35.78 21.95 -20.05
CA GLY A 717 36.32 21.51 -21.34
C GLY A 717 36.45 20.00 -21.40
N ILE A 718 36.88 19.47 -22.55
CA ILE A 718 37.14 18.03 -22.73
C ILE A 718 38.10 17.55 -21.64
N ASN A 719 37.69 16.55 -20.86
CA ASN A 719 38.41 16.01 -19.70
C ASN A 719 38.92 17.05 -18.69
N LYS A 720 38.31 18.25 -18.65
CA LYS A 720 38.70 19.32 -17.73
C LYS A 720 37.56 19.68 -16.80
N LEU A 721 37.73 19.39 -15.52
CA LEU A 721 36.80 19.74 -14.47
C LEU A 721 37.21 21.07 -13.83
N ALA A 722 36.25 21.76 -13.21
CA ALA A 722 36.49 22.95 -12.41
C ALA A 722 35.53 23.00 -11.22
N LEU A 723 36.03 23.46 -10.08
CA LEU A 723 35.23 23.66 -8.90
C LEU A 723 34.38 24.93 -9.05
N SER A 724 33.06 24.77 -8.97
CA SER A 724 32.09 25.86 -9.12
C SER A 724 31.51 26.36 -7.79
N LYS A 725 31.45 25.48 -6.78
CA LYS A 725 31.01 25.81 -5.43
C LYS A 725 31.79 24.98 -4.43
N LYS A 726 32.07 25.58 -3.28
CA LYS A 726 32.71 24.91 -2.14
C LYS A 726 32.24 25.57 -0.85
N GLU A 727 31.64 24.79 0.03
CA GLU A 727 31.22 25.23 1.36
C GLU A 727 31.37 24.12 2.39
N LEU A 728 31.44 24.50 3.67
CA LEU A 728 31.41 23.57 4.79
C LEU A 728 30.00 23.56 5.38
N LEU A 729 29.36 22.40 5.41
CA LEU A 729 28.02 22.24 5.95
C LEU A 729 28.02 21.37 7.20
N SER A 730 27.13 21.67 8.14
CA SER A 730 26.80 20.77 9.25
C SER A 730 25.80 19.72 8.75
N SER A 731 26.31 18.65 8.16
CA SER A 731 25.51 17.59 7.54
C SER A 731 26.26 16.26 7.50
N TYR A 732 25.59 15.18 7.07
CA TYR A 732 26.24 13.87 6.89
C TYR A 732 26.86 13.75 5.50
N PRO A 733 28.07 13.19 5.36
CA PRO A 733 28.63 12.88 4.05
C PRO A 733 27.73 11.89 3.32
N ILE A 734 27.58 12.09 2.01
CA ILE A 734 26.85 11.17 1.15
C ILE A 734 27.88 10.32 0.43
N TYR A 735 27.95 9.05 0.81
CA TYR A 735 28.78 8.08 0.10
C TYR A 735 27.93 7.34 -0.91
N ASP A 736 28.34 7.40 -2.17
CA ASP A 736 27.93 6.40 -3.13
C ASP A 736 28.92 5.23 -3.05
N MET A 737 28.55 4.16 -2.35
CA MET A 737 29.43 2.98 -2.12
C MET A 737 29.43 2.00 -3.31
N THR A 738 29.26 2.51 -4.52
CA THR A 738 29.26 1.68 -5.73
C THR A 738 30.70 1.42 -6.15
N ASN A 739 31.05 0.14 -6.28
CA ASN A 739 32.24 -0.26 -7.00
C ASN A 739 31.98 -0.07 -8.50
N TYR A 740 32.45 1.05 -9.03
CA TYR A 740 32.46 1.28 -10.47
C TYR A 740 33.65 0.53 -11.07
N GLU A 741 33.35 -0.49 -11.87
CA GLU A 741 34.35 -1.27 -12.60
C GLU A 741 34.85 -0.51 -13.84
N GLU A 742 34.02 0.37 -14.41
CA GLU A 742 34.32 1.15 -15.61
C GLU A 742 33.77 2.59 -15.46
N ASP A 743 34.38 3.54 -16.18
CA ASP A 743 33.92 4.93 -16.39
C ASP A 743 33.60 5.71 -15.10
N TYR A 744 34.63 5.96 -14.29
CA TYR A 744 34.52 6.72 -13.03
C TYR A 744 35.63 7.77 -12.88
N TYR A 745 35.37 8.74 -12.01
CA TYR A 745 36.41 9.58 -11.42
C TYR A 745 36.77 9.05 -10.02
N THR A 746 38.06 9.07 -9.70
CA THR A 746 38.56 8.90 -8.34
C THR A 746 38.58 10.26 -7.67
N VAL A 747 37.83 10.43 -6.57
CA VAL A 747 37.76 11.66 -5.78
C VAL A 747 38.51 11.43 -4.48
N GLU A 748 39.54 12.25 -4.24
CA GLU A 748 40.44 12.11 -3.10
C GLU A 748 40.50 13.40 -2.28
N LEU A 749 40.50 13.24 -0.96
CA LEU A 749 40.86 14.32 -0.03
C LEU A 749 42.27 14.07 0.46
N LEU A 750 43.13 15.07 0.29
CA LEU A 750 44.55 14.97 0.62
C LEU A 750 44.89 15.87 1.81
N ASP A 751 45.88 15.47 2.59
CA ASP A 751 46.46 16.28 3.65
C ASP A 751 47.45 17.34 3.13
N GLU A 752 48.16 18.03 4.04
CA GLU A 752 49.15 19.05 3.70
C GLU A 752 50.37 18.52 2.95
N ASP A 753 50.71 17.24 3.16
CA ASP A 753 51.80 16.53 2.51
C ASP A 753 51.32 15.79 1.23
N GLN A 754 50.07 16.06 0.79
CA GLN A 754 49.39 15.38 -0.31
C GLN A 754 49.14 13.87 -0.08
N GLY A 755 49.20 13.41 1.17
CA GLY A 755 48.79 12.06 1.54
C GLY A 755 47.28 11.88 1.39
N VAL A 756 46.85 10.79 0.77
CA VAL A 756 45.43 10.46 0.60
C VAL A 756 44.80 10.11 1.95
N ILE A 757 43.91 10.98 2.43
CA ILE A 757 43.15 10.75 3.68
C ILE A 757 41.85 9.99 3.39
N PHE A 758 41.23 10.28 2.26
CA PHE A 758 39.98 9.68 1.82
C PHE A 758 39.98 9.55 0.30
N SER A 759 39.42 8.45 -0.19
CA SER A 759 39.24 8.20 -1.61
C SER A 759 37.89 7.54 -1.85
N MET A 760 37.20 7.96 -2.91
CA MET A 760 35.98 7.32 -3.39
C MET A 760 35.93 7.36 -4.91
N LYS A 761 35.11 6.48 -5.51
CA LYS A 761 34.81 6.52 -6.94
C LYS A 761 33.44 7.13 -7.17
N VAL A 762 33.32 8.00 -8.16
CA VAL A 762 32.05 8.56 -8.62
C VAL A 762 31.88 8.29 -10.11
N PRO A 763 30.68 7.90 -10.58
CA PRO A 763 30.50 7.54 -11.97
C PRO A 763 30.65 8.77 -12.87
N GLN A 764 31.29 8.57 -14.02
CA GLN A 764 31.27 9.51 -15.12
C GLN A 764 29.93 9.32 -15.83
N TYR A 765 28.89 10.10 -15.47
CA TYR A 765 27.60 10.09 -16.18
C TYR A 765 27.78 10.70 -17.57
N ASP A 766 28.30 9.90 -18.49
CA ASP A 766 28.81 10.36 -19.77
C ASP A 766 27.71 10.56 -20.83
N SER A 767 27.95 11.49 -21.76
CA SER A 767 27.39 11.41 -23.10
C SER A 767 28.54 11.33 -24.09
N THR A 768 28.72 10.18 -24.73
CA THR A 768 29.79 9.99 -25.70
C THR A 768 29.47 10.75 -26.99
N PHE A 769 30.41 11.57 -27.45
CA PHE A 769 30.40 12.15 -28.79
C PHE A 769 31.49 11.49 -29.62
N ASP A 770 31.08 10.81 -30.70
CA ASP A 770 32.01 10.27 -31.69
C ASP A 770 32.31 11.37 -32.72
N THR A 771 33.55 11.85 -32.72
CA THR A 771 34.02 12.89 -33.66
C THR A 771 34.73 12.30 -34.88
N GLY A 772 34.67 10.98 -35.08
CA GLY A 772 35.28 10.29 -36.22
C GLY A 772 36.80 10.12 -36.13
N SER A 773 37.42 10.49 -35.00
CA SER A 773 38.85 10.20 -34.71
C SER A 773 39.14 9.90 -33.24
N SER A 774 38.26 10.31 -32.31
CA SER A 774 38.26 9.88 -30.91
C SER A 774 36.85 10.00 -30.31
N THR A 775 36.47 9.04 -29.46
CA THR A 775 35.30 9.15 -28.58
C THR A 775 35.63 10.14 -27.47
N THR A 776 34.96 11.29 -27.47
CA THR A 776 35.15 12.29 -26.43
C THR A 776 34.06 12.14 -25.37
N ARG A 777 34.50 12.08 -24.11
CA ARG A 777 33.66 11.92 -22.93
C ARG A 777 33.34 13.27 -22.30
N ILE A 778 32.06 13.53 -22.08
CA ILE A 778 31.56 14.74 -21.42
C ILE A 778 30.55 14.39 -20.31
N LEU A 779 30.78 15.01 -19.16
CA LEU A 779 29.94 15.03 -17.99
C LEU A 779 28.56 15.60 -18.34
N ARG A 780 27.51 14.78 -18.25
CA ARG A 780 26.14 15.19 -18.57
C ARG A 780 25.54 16.18 -17.56
N ARG A 781 26.04 16.18 -16.32
CA ARG A 781 25.59 17.01 -15.20
C ARG A 781 26.74 17.28 -14.24
N ALA A 782 26.72 18.43 -13.56
CA ALA A 782 27.67 18.75 -12.50
C ALA A 782 27.78 17.62 -11.46
N LEU A 783 28.99 17.37 -10.95
CA LEU A 783 29.18 16.49 -9.80
C LEU A 783 28.89 17.29 -8.53
N ASP A 784 27.83 16.91 -7.83
CA ASP A 784 27.43 17.49 -6.54
C ASP A 784 27.78 16.51 -5.42
N LEU A 785 28.86 16.80 -4.70
CA LEU A 785 29.49 15.89 -3.75
C LEU A 785 29.44 16.45 -2.32
N TYR A 786 29.08 15.58 -1.38
CA TYR A 786 29.07 15.84 0.07
C TYR A 786 30.15 14.97 0.71
N LEU A 787 31.39 15.43 0.63
CA LEU A 787 32.58 14.68 1.04
C LEU A 787 32.81 14.79 2.56
N PRO A 788 33.38 13.76 3.21
CA PRO A 788 33.73 13.84 4.64
C PRO A 788 34.70 14.98 4.92
N PHE A 789 34.55 15.64 6.07
CA PHE A 789 35.53 16.61 6.55
C PHE A 789 36.58 15.94 7.42
N TYR A 790 37.87 16.16 7.14
CA TYR A 790 38.96 15.86 8.08
C TYR A 790 39.67 17.16 8.46
N LEU A 791 40.16 17.26 9.70
CA LEU A 791 40.91 18.45 10.15
C LEU A 791 42.21 18.62 9.35
N GLU A 792 42.75 17.50 8.88
CA GLU A 792 43.97 17.36 8.11
C GLU A 792 43.76 17.66 6.63
N THR A 793 42.51 17.64 6.12
CA THR A 793 42.23 17.89 4.70
C THR A 793 42.72 19.28 4.29
N ARG A 794 43.47 19.33 3.18
CA ARG A 794 43.99 20.55 2.54
C ARG A 794 43.66 20.61 1.06
N PHE A 795 43.54 19.48 0.38
CA PHE A 795 43.30 19.44 -1.05
C PHE A 795 42.18 18.47 -1.42
N LEU A 796 41.52 18.78 -2.53
CA LEU A 796 40.62 17.90 -3.26
C LEU A 796 41.31 17.56 -4.58
N ARG A 797 41.60 16.28 -4.82
CA ARG A 797 42.08 15.76 -6.10
C ARG A 797 40.97 14.94 -6.75
N ILE A 798 40.78 15.12 -8.05
CA ILE A 798 39.93 14.26 -8.87
C ILE A 798 40.78 13.75 -10.03
N ALA A 799 40.86 12.44 -10.16
CA ALA A 799 41.54 11.75 -11.25
C ALA A 799 40.52 10.96 -12.08
N ASP A 800 40.80 10.74 -13.36
CA ASP A 800 40.00 9.85 -14.20
C ASP A 800 40.35 8.37 -14.00
N ILE A 801 39.83 7.49 -14.85
CA ILE A 801 40.03 6.04 -14.75
C ILE A 801 41.48 5.60 -14.99
N ASP A 802 42.26 6.42 -15.71
CA ASP A 802 43.68 6.19 -15.98
C ASP A 802 44.58 6.79 -14.87
N ASP A 803 43.96 7.29 -13.79
CA ASP A 803 44.59 8.03 -12.68
C ASP A 803 45.20 9.38 -13.10
N ASP A 804 44.85 9.87 -14.30
CA ASP A 804 45.24 11.19 -14.77
C ASP A 804 44.44 12.27 -14.02
N GLU A 805 45.15 13.26 -13.47
CA GLU A 805 44.54 14.33 -12.70
C GLU A 805 43.72 15.27 -13.59
N VAL A 806 42.42 15.39 -13.29
CA VAL A 806 41.47 16.25 -14.00
C VAL A 806 41.02 17.48 -13.19
N LEU A 807 41.22 17.45 -11.87
CA LEU A 807 41.02 18.57 -10.95
C LEU A 807 41.95 18.45 -9.74
N PHE A 808 42.58 19.56 -9.35
CA PHE A 808 43.28 19.67 -8.08
C PHE A 808 42.99 21.04 -7.47
N GLU A 809 42.37 21.05 -6.29
CA GLU A 809 41.86 22.28 -5.68
C GLU A 809 42.25 22.37 -4.21
N GLN A 810 42.67 23.56 -3.80
CA GLN A 810 42.97 23.83 -2.40
C GLN A 810 41.67 24.01 -1.61
N LEU A 811 41.45 23.12 -0.65
CA LEU A 811 40.43 23.26 0.35
C LEU A 811 40.95 24.22 1.43
N GLU A 812 40.73 25.54 1.26
CA GLU A 812 40.96 26.59 2.27
C GLU A 812 40.94 26.05 3.70
N SER A 813 42.08 26.18 4.38
CA SER A 813 42.21 25.89 5.80
C SER A 813 41.30 26.84 6.55
N SER A 814 40.07 26.44 6.87
CA SER A 814 39.36 27.05 7.99
C SER A 814 40.20 26.72 9.23
N ASN A 815 41.19 27.56 9.53
CA ASN A 815 42.09 27.37 10.65
C ASN A 815 41.21 27.21 11.91
N PRO A 816 41.12 26.02 12.51
CA PRO A 816 40.22 25.78 13.63
C PRO A 816 40.54 26.71 14.81
N GLN A 817 41.75 27.24 14.88
CA GLN A 817 42.23 28.10 15.96
C GLN A 817 41.67 29.52 15.96
N ASN A 818 41.10 30.01 14.87
CA ASN A 818 40.47 31.35 14.84
C ASN A 818 38.94 31.31 15.06
N SER A 819 38.36 30.15 15.35
CA SER A 819 37.03 30.06 15.94
C SER A 819 37.17 30.09 17.47
N PRO A 820 36.69 31.12 18.20
CA PRO A 820 37.02 31.36 19.61
C PRO A 820 36.45 30.37 20.64
N THR A 821 35.99 29.20 20.23
CA THR A 821 35.46 28.18 21.12
C THR A 821 35.92 26.81 20.64
N PRO A 822 36.31 25.88 21.54
CA PRO A 822 36.28 24.46 21.18
C PRO A 822 34.89 24.23 20.61
N PHE A 823 34.82 23.89 19.32
CA PHE A 823 33.54 23.74 18.64
C PHE A 823 32.70 22.82 19.52
N PRO A 824 31.55 23.28 20.04
CA PRO A 824 30.69 22.38 20.79
C PRO A 824 30.48 21.18 19.87
N THR A 825 30.70 19.97 20.38
CA THR A 825 30.21 18.74 19.76
C THR A 825 28.77 19.06 19.36
N VAL A 826 28.54 19.33 18.07
CA VAL A 826 27.22 19.73 17.61
C VAL A 826 26.42 18.46 17.67
N VAL A 827 25.75 18.27 18.78
CA VAL A 827 24.78 17.22 18.98
C VAL A 827 23.72 17.45 17.90
N MET A 828 23.62 16.57 16.90
CA MET A 828 22.76 16.77 15.73
C MET A 828 21.31 16.37 16.05
N CYS A 829 20.81 16.85 17.18
CA CYS A 829 19.52 16.45 17.71
C CYS A 829 18.35 16.80 16.78
N GLY A 830 17.41 15.88 16.66
CA GLY A 830 16.23 15.96 15.82
C GLY A 830 16.34 15.29 14.46
N ASN A 831 17.38 14.50 14.20
CA ASN A 831 17.49 13.69 12.98
C ASN A 831 17.05 12.22 13.20
N ASN A 832 16.57 11.90 14.41
CA ASN A 832 16.16 10.56 14.84
C ASN A 832 17.27 9.50 14.69
N ILE A 833 18.53 9.90 14.83
CA ILE A 833 19.69 9.00 14.93
C ILE A 833 20.25 9.14 16.33
N CYS A 834 20.34 8.04 17.06
CA CYS A 834 21.17 8.04 18.26
C CYS A 834 22.60 7.70 17.91
N ASP A 835 23.44 8.69 17.62
CA ASP A 835 24.82 8.44 17.31
C ASP A 835 25.73 8.58 18.55
N ALA A 836 25.96 7.44 19.21
CA ALA A 836 26.88 7.37 20.34
C ALA A 836 28.30 7.87 20.01
N GLN A 837 28.74 7.85 18.74
CA GLN A 837 30.04 8.39 18.33
C GLN A 837 30.04 9.94 18.30
N ALA A 838 28.88 10.56 18.09
CA ALA A 838 28.66 12.00 18.27
C ALA A 838 28.66 12.46 19.72
N GLN A 839 28.77 11.53 20.67
CA GLN A 839 28.36 11.72 22.06
C GLN A 839 26.87 12.07 22.19
N GLU A 840 26.05 11.69 21.21
CA GLU A 840 24.62 11.67 21.40
C GLU A 840 24.30 10.52 22.35
N THR A 841 23.69 10.88 23.47
CA THR A 841 23.28 9.98 24.54
C THR A 841 21.84 10.34 24.89
N ALA A 842 21.15 9.49 25.63
CA ALA A 842 19.81 9.83 26.12
C ALA A 842 19.79 11.17 26.91
N THR A 843 20.94 11.62 27.40
CA THR A 843 21.13 12.89 28.10
C THR A 843 21.35 14.06 27.15
N SER A 844 22.31 13.93 26.22
CA SER A 844 22.72 15.01 25.33
C SER A 844 21.77 15.20 24.16
N CYS A 845 21.07 14.13 23.76
CA CYS A 845 20.17 14.12 22.63
C CYS A 845 18.91 13.31 22.91
N PRO A 846 18.09 13.69 23.91
CA PRO A 846 17.02 12.85 24.42
C PRO A 846 15.98 12.46 23.35
N LYS A 847 15.71 13.35 22.38
CA LYS A 847 14.76 13.09 21.29
C LYS A 847 15.20 11.92 20.40
N ASP A 848 16.50 11.84 20.10
CA ASP A 848 17.03 10.82 19.18
C ASP A 848 17.61 9.60 19.91
N CYS A 849 18.19 9.81 21.11
CA CYS A 849 18.97 8.84 21.87
C CYS A 849 18.33 8.28 23.13
N THR A 850 17.23 8.85 23.60
CA THR A 850 16.42 8.07 24.53
C THR A 850 15.96 6.86 23.74
N VAL A 851 16.24 5.65 24.23
CA VAL A 851 15.64 4.43 23.67
C VAL A 851 14.16 4.74 23.55
N LEU A 852 13.70 4.94 22.32
CA LEU A 852 12.32 5.22 21.92
C LEU A 852 11.44 3.99 22.18
N LYS A 853 11.75 3.17 23.20
CA LYS A 853 10.84 2.18 23.74
C LYS A 853 9.76 2.82 24.58
N ASN A 854 10.00 3.98 25.21
CA ASN A 854 9.00 4.58 26.10
C ASN A 854 8.52 5.95 25.63
N VAL A 855 9.38 6.92 25.26
CA VAL A 855 8.89 8.26 24.89
C VAL A 855 8.24 8.29 23.50
N TYR A 856 8.82 7.66 22.47
CA TYR A 856 8.17 7.58 21.14
C TYR A 856 6.99 6.65 21.13
N LYS A 857 7.06 5.54 21.89
CA LYS A 857 5.86 4.73 22.09
C LYS A 857 4.79 5.55 22.77
N GLN A 858 5.10 6.33 23.80
CA GLN A 858 4.12 7.19 24.45
C GLN A 858 3.63 8.30 23.52
N GLU A 859 4.48 8.92 22.71
CA GLU A 859 4.09 10.02 21.82
C GLU A 859 3.30 9.53 20.61
N ILE A 860 3.70 8.43 19.96
CA ILE A 860 2.87 7.81 18.92
C ILE A 860 1.60 7.26 19.55
N ARG A 861 1.66 6.63 20.74
CA ARG A 861 0.45 6.22 21.45
C ARG A 861 -0.45 7.40 21.76
N ARG A 862 0.10 8.55 22.13
CA ARG A 862 -0.61 9.79 22.42
C ARG A 862 -1.26 10.32 21.15
N VAL A 863 -0.50 10.48 20.05
CA VAL A 863 -1.03 10.93 18.76
C VAL A 863 -2.07 9.95 18.21
N ALA A 864 -1.81 8.65 18.28
CA ALA A 864 -2.76 7.62 17.87
C ALA A 864 -3.90 7.39 18.87
N SER A 865 -3.82 8.00 20.06
CA SER A 865 -4.94 8.08 20.99
C SER A 865 -5.91 9.19 20.61
N ASP A 866 -5.55 10.08 19.69
CA ASP A 866 -6.47 10.98 18.98
C ASP A 866 -7.02 10.26 17.75
N VAL A 867 -7.89 9.31 18.04
CA VAL A 867 -8.44 8.33 17.09
C VAL A 867 -9.35 9.02 16.06
N ASN A 868 -9.93 10.17 16.39
CA ASN A 868 -10.71 10.97 15.45
C ASN A 868 -9.91 12.10 14.77
N GLU A 869 -8.61 12.20 15.04
CA GLU A 869 -7.67 13.19 14.48
C GLU A 869 -8.13 14.65 14.69
N ASP A 870 -8.77 14.95 15.82
CA ASP A 870 -9.27 16.30 16.16
C ASP A 870 -8.28 17.17 16.95
N THR A 871 -7.06 16.68 17.14
CA THR A 871 -5.94 17.26 17.90
C THR A 871 -6.13 17.28 19.42
N VAL A 872 -7.23 16.71 19.95
CA VAL A 872 -7.52 16.69 21.38
C VAL A 872 -7.95 15.29 21.81
N ILE A 873 -7.08 14.58 22.54
CA ILE A 873 -7.40 13.24 23.04
C ILE A 873 -8.47 13.36 24.12
N ASN A 874 -9.69 12.93 23.83
CA ASN A 874 -10.83 13.18 24.69
C ASN A 874 -11.77 11.97 24.76
N ALA A 875 -12.94 12.17 25.37
CA ALA A 875 -13.89 11.08 25.60
C ALA A 875 -14.44 10.50 24.29
N VAL A 876 -14.36 11.24 23.18
CA VAL A 876 -14.71 10.79 21.83
C VAL A 876 -13.74 9.72 21.37
N ASP A 877 -12.42 9.93 21.49
CA ASP A 877 -11.40 8.93 21.11
C ASP A 877 -11.51 7.64 21.92
N TYR A 878 -11.64 7.78 23.24
CA TYR A 878 -11.88 6.65 24.12
C TYR A 878 -13.15 5.89 23.72
N GLY A 879 -14.21 6.62 23.38
CA GLY A 879 -15.47 6.06 22.91
C GLY A 879 -15.32 5.26 21.60
N ILE A 880 -14.47 5.74 20.68
CA ILE A 880 -14.15 5.04 19.43
C ILE A 880 -13.38 3.74 19.73
N CYS A 881 -12.35 3.79 20.58
CA CYS A 881 -11.59 2.61 21.01
C CYS A 881 -12.45 1.54 21.68
N VAL A 882 -13.31 1.94 22.61
CA VAL A 882 -14.20 1.01 23.32
C VAL A 882 -15.18 0.33 22.36
N LYS A 883 -15.67 1.05 21.35
CA LYS A 883 -16.55 0.48 20.33
C LYS A 883 -15.86 -0.60 19.50
N GLN A 884 -14.53 -0.56 19.40
CA GLN A 884 -13.71 -1.47 18.60
C GLN A 884 -13.16 -2.68 19.38
N LEU A 885 -13.22 -2.67 20.72
CA LEU A 885 -12.75 -3.80 21.53
C LEU A 885 -13.44 -5.12 21.23
N ARG A 886 -12.66 -6.19 21.08
CA ARG A 886 -13.11 -7.56 20.78
C ARG A 886 -13.80 -7.73 19.43
N ARG A 887 -13.61 -6.80 18.48
CA ARG A 887 -13.98 -7.02 17.09
C ARG A 887 -12.80 -7.66 16.36
N GLU A 888 -12.89 -8.94 16.09
CA GLU A 888 -11.98 -9.63 15.17
C GLU A 888 -12.26 -9.10 13.74
N ASN A 889 -11.24 -8.54 13.08
CA ASN A 889 -11.25 -8.13 11.66
C ASN A 889 -11.99 -6.83 11.25
N VAL A 890 -11.85 -5.71 11.99
CA VAL A 890 -12.26 -4.39 11.49
C VAL A 890 -11.08 -3.41 11.55
N ASP A 891 -10.98 -2.59 10.51
CA ASP A 891 -10.14 -1.39 10.36
C ASP A 891 -9.64 -0.84 11.71
N THR A 892 -8.35 -0.96 11.98
CA THR A 892 -7.71 -0.75 13.29
C THR A 892 -7.54 0.74 13.60
N SER A 893 -8.58 1.55 13.44
CA SER A 893 -8.46 3.00 13.63
C SER A 893 -8.11 3.35 15.08
N CYS A 894 -8.50 2.52 16.07
CA CYS A 894 -7.96 2.56 17.42
C CYS A 894 -7.05 1.35 17.69
N ASP A 895 -5.80 1.46 17.28
CA ASP A 895 -4.69 0.60 17.74
C ASP A 895 -3.50 1.48 18.12
N PRO A 896 -3.65 2.34 19.15
CA PRO A 896 -2.61 3.28 19.55
C PRO A 896 -1.32 2.59 19.98
N ASP A 897 -1.35 1.29 20.34
CA ASP A 897 -0.15 0.54 20.67
C ASP A 897 0.44 -0.31 19.52
N PHE A 898 -0.22 -0.30 18.36
CA PHE A 898 0.17 -0.87 17.07
C PHE A 898 0.44 -2.37 17.11
N ASN A 899 -0.37 -3.11 17.89
CA ASN A 899 -0.25 -4.56 18.01
C ASN A 899 -1.17 -5.33 17.03
N ASN A 900 -1.91 -4.61 16.18
CA ASN A 900 -2.93 -5.06 15.23
C ASN A 900 -4.15 -5.75 15.89
N THR A 901 -4.40 -5.50 17.17
CA THR A 901 -5.55 -6.03 17.91
C THR A 901 -6.12 -4.99 18.85
N VAL A 902 -7.37 -4.56 18.64
CA VAL A 902 -8.03 -3.63 19.56
C VAL A 902 -8.48 -4.38 20.81
N ASN A 903 -7.72 -4.23 21.87
CA ASN A 903 -7.93 -4.89 23.14
C ASN A 903 -7.91 -3.88 24.30
N SER A 904 -7.97 -4.37 25.54
CA SER A 904 -8.05 -3.51 26.72
C SER A 904 -6.79 -2.66 26.95
N ARG A 905 -5.68 -2.99 26.29
CA ARG A 905 -4.42 -2.24 26.34
C ARG A 905 -4.49 -0.96 25.52
N ASP A 906 -5.18 -1.01 24.39
CA ASP A 906 -5.44 0.12 23.49
C ASP A 906 -6.33 1.17 24.15
N ILE A 907 -7.42 0.73 24.78
CA ILE A 907 -8.24 1.60 25.64
C ILE A 907 -7.40 2.24 26.74
N SER A 908 -6.62 1.41 27.46
CA SER A 908 -5.85 1.90 28.60
C SER A 908 -4.86 2.98 28.15
N THR A 909 -4.37 2.87 26.92
CA THR A 909 -3.49 3.84 26.29
C THR A 909 -4.22 5.16 25.98
N VAL A 910 -5.44 5.12 25.42
CA VAL A 910 -6.23 6.35 25.19
C VAL A 910 -6.64 7.03 26.50
N LEU A 911 -6.94 6.25 27.54
CA LEU A 911 -7.18 6.78 28.88
C LEU A 911 -5.94 7.42 29.51
N GLU A 912 -4.74 6.92 29.20
CA GLU A 912 -3.47 7.44 29.72
C GLU A 912 -3.27 8.91 29.32
N PHE A 913 -3.71 9.29 28.11
CA PHE A 913 -3.52 10.62 27.53
C PHE A 913 -4.79 11.48 27.48
N LEU A 914 -5.86 11.07 28.18
CA LEU A 914 -7.15 11.75 28.14
C LEU A 914 -7.05 13.20 28.66
N GLY A 915 -7.47 14.15 27.83
CA GLY A 915 -7.47 15.59 28.11
C GLY A 915 -6.25 16.33 27.56
N GLU A 916 -5.31 15.64 26.92
CA GLU A 916 -4.14 16.26 26.30
C GLU A 916 -4.45 16.81 24.91
N ARG A 917 -3.76 17.89 24.53
CA ARG A 917 -3.77 18.41 23.15
C ARG A 917 -2.51 17.97 22.42
N ILE A 918 -2.66 17.57 21.17
CA ILE A 918 -1.55 17.31 20.24
C ILE A 918 -1.22 18.66 19.57
N GLN A 919 0.05 19.08 19.66
CA GLN A 919 0.52 20.36 19.14
C GLN A 919 0.99 20.24 17.70
#